data_AF-A0A673VHZ6-F1
#
_entry.id   AF-A0A673VHZ6-F1
#
_cell.length_a   1.000
_cell.length_b   1.000
_cell.length_c   1.000
_cell.angle_alpha   90.00
_cell.angle_beta   90.00
_cell.angle_gamma   90.00
#
_symmetry.space_group_name_H-M   'P 1'
#
loop_
_entity.id
_entity.type
_entity.pdbx_description
1 polymer ?
#
loop_
_entity_poly.entity_id
_entity_poly.type
_entity_poly.pdbx_seq_one_letter_code
_entity_poly.pdbx_strand_id
1 'polypeptide(L)'
;MSESSASAHPPGRPGRQPFTHPENLSLDSSCFSSPPVNVLQELPSYRSIARKRTTIPTREKQSGTLLKPTDSYSSQLEGGIAENLNSQSIRKYALNISEKRRLRNIQQTQMKYLSEWDQWKRYSSKSWQRFIGKAREMTTHLELWRKDIRGIEGKFGTGIQSYFSFLRFLVLLNLVIFLIIFMLVLLPVLLTKYNITNSTFVLIPSKDTDVQCTVYPLSSSGLIYFYSYIIDLLSGTGFLEETCLFYGHYTIDGVKFQNFTYDLPLAYLLSTIAYLALSLLWIVKRSVEGFKINLIRSEEHFQSYCNKIFAGWDFCITSRSMADLKHGSLRYELRADLEEERIRQKIAERTSEETIRIYSLRLFLNCIVLAVLAACFYAIYRATIFSQEHMKKEIDKMVFGENLLILYLPSIVITLANFITPMIFAKIIHYEDYSPGFEVRLTILRCVFMRLATICVLVFTLGSKITSCGDYSCELCGYNQKLYPCWETQVGQEMYKLMIFDLIIILAVTLFVDFPRKILVTYCSSWKLIQCWGQQEFAIPDNVLGIVYGQTICWIGAFFSPLLPAIATLKFIIIFYVKEMSLLYTCRPSPRQFRASNSNFFFLLVLLIGLCLAVIPLTISMARLVMFYFIALAGAHKRVVVQLREQLSLESRDKRYLIQKLTEAQRDMKNRPDWQ
;
A
#
# COMPACT_ATOMS: atom_id res chain seq x y z
N MET A 1 -38.69 -56.17 38.28
CA MET A 1 -38.36 -57.57 37.93
C MET A 1 -37.25 -58.02 38.86
N SER A 2 -37.56 -59.06 39.66
CA SER A 2 -36.66 -60.15 40.12
C SER A 2 -35.14 -59.97 39.91
N GLU A 3 -34.34 -59.90 40.98
CA GLU A 3 -33.53 -61.02 41.55
C GLU A 3 -32.23 -61.33 40.74
N SER A 4 -31.07 -61.67 41.31
CA SER A 4 -30.56 -61.85 42.69
C SER A 4 -29.06 -61.43 42.72
N SER A 5 -28.21 -61.56 43.76
CA SER A 5 -28.22 -62.27 45.05
C SER A 5 -27.44 -61.50 46.15
N ALA A 6 -27.54 -62.00 47.39
CA ALA A 6 -26.72 -61.74 48.57
C ALA A 6 -25.28 -62.33 48.46
N SER A 7 -24.27 -62.04 49.30
CA SER A 7 -24.19 -61.95 50.78
C SER A 7 -22.81 -61.32 51.20
N ALA A 8 -22.44 -60.94 52.44
CA ALA A 8 -23.09 -60.71 53.75
C ALA A 8 -22.21 -59.78 54.67
N HIS A 9 -22.74 -59.45 55.85
CA HIS A 9 -22.44 -58.40 56.86
C HIS A 9 -21.01 -58.21 57.50
N PRO A 10 -20.79 -57.08 58.25
CA PRO A 10 -19.54 -56.67 58.96
C PRO A 10 -19.61 -57.03 60.50
N PRO A 11 -18.70 -56.63 61.45
CA PRO A 11 -18.44 -55.23 61.91
C PRO A 11 -17.03 -54.93 62.56
N GLY A 12 -16.81 -53.73 63.12
CA GLY A 12 -15.94 -53.53 64.33
C GLY A 12 -14.68 -52.63 64.24
N ARG A 13 -14.56 -51.66 65.17
CA ARG A 13 -13.34 -50.89 65.56
C ARG A 13 -12.88 -51.39 66.95
N PRO A 14 -11.59 -51.33 67.35
CA PRO A 14 -10.97 -50.11 67.94
C PRO A 14 -9.44 -49.98 67.65
N GLY A 15 -8.68 -49.16 68.38
CA GLY A 15 -7.22 -49.01 68.17
C GLY A 15 -6.41 -48.62 69.41
N ARG A 16 -5.07 -48.53 69.29
CA ARG A 16 -4.10 -47.77 70.12
C ARG A 16 -2.65 -48.05 69.69
N GLN A 17 -1.79 -47.08 70.00
CA GLN A 17 -0.31 -46.96 69.88
C GLN A 17 0.46 -48.01 70.74
N PRO A 18 1.82 -48.06 70.83
CA PRO A 18 2.87 -47.10 70.36
C PRO A 18 4.16 -47.72 69.73
N PHE A 19 5.08 -46.85 69.31
CA PHE A 19 6.55 -47.10 69.35
C PHE A 19 7.30 -45.75 69.51
N THR A 20 8.41 -45.74 70.26
CA THR A 20 9.06 -44.52 70.78
C THR A 20 10.58 -44.52 70.63
N HIS A 21 11.14 -43.43 70.05
CA HIS A 21 12.45 -42.74 70.33
C HIS A 21 13.77 -43.57 70.47
N PRO A 22 15.00 -42.97 70.61
CA PRO A 22 15.48 -41.57 70.52
C PRO A 22 16.57 -41.38 69.41
N GLU A 23 17.33 -40.29 69.15
CA GLU A 23 17.26 -38.83 69.44
C GLU A 23 18.18 -38.00 68.47
N ASN A 24 18.06 -36.66 68.54
CA ASN A 24 19.07 -35.58 68.36
C ASN A 24 20.32 -35.75 67.45
N LEU A 25 20.43 -34.91 66.41
CA LEU A 25 21.47 -33.86 66.34
C LEU A 25 21.12 -32.70 65.38
N SER A 26 21.89 -31.62 65.49
CA SER A 26 21.67 -30.25 64.98
C SER A 26 21.71 -30.02 63.47
N LEU A 27 21.21 -28.84 63.04
CA LEU A 27 21.36 -28.28 61.69
C LEU A 27 22.80 -28.39 61.16
N ASP A 28 22.92 -28.59 59.85
CA ASP A 28 24.10 -28.17 59.11
C ASP A 28 23.74 -27.38 57.84
N SER A 29 24.50 -26.32 57.58
CA SER A 29 24.16 -25.23 56.66
C SER A 29 24.89 -25.37 55.31
N SER A 30 24.55 -26.37 54.51
CA SER A 30 25.29 -26.61 53.26
C SER A 30 24.54 -27.41 52.16
N CYS A 31 23.52 -26.81 51.52
CA CYS A 31 23.05 -27.34 50.22
C CYS A 31 22.33 -26.31 49.30
N PHE A 32 23.05 -25.26 48.91
CA PHE A 32 22.70 -24.44 47.74
C PHE A 32 23.95 -24.28 46.85
N SER A 33 24.27 -25.33 46.08
CA SER A 33 25.27 -25.26 45.01
C SER A 33 24.58 -25.03 43.66
N SER A 34 24.92 -23.91 43.01
CA SER A 34 24.50 -23.60 41.64
C SER A 34 25.07 -24.62 40.64
N PRO A 35 24.34 -25.01 39.58
CA PRO A 35 24.87 -25.89 38.55
C PRO A 35 26.04 -25.25 37.80
N PRO A 36 27.03 -26.03 37.31
CA PRO A 36 28.22 -25.50 36.68
C PRO A 36 27.94 -24.81 35.34
N VAL A 37 28.69 -23.75 35.07
CA VAL A 37 28.51 -22.77 33.97
C VAL A 37 28.58 -23.38 32.56
N ASN A 38 29.10 -24.61 32.41
CA ASN A 38 29.36 -25.23 31.11
C ASN A 38 28.11 -25.44 30.24
N VAL A 39 26.93 -25.71 30.82
CA VAL A 39 25.71 -26.00 30.04
C VAL A 39 25.27 -24.80 29.18
N LEU A 40 25.47 -23.57 29.68
CA LEU A 40 25.16 -22.34 28.94
C LEU A 40 26.08 -22.12 27.72
N GLN A 41 27.31 -22.66 27.75
CA GLN A 41 28.26 -22.59 26.64
C GLN A 41 27.98 -23.61 25.52
N GLU A 42 27.25 -24.69 25.82
CA GLU A 42 26.87 -25.70 24.82
C GLU A 42 25.60 -25.34 24.03
N LEU A 43 24.82 -24.36 24.50
CA LEU A 43 23.62 -23.91 23.81
C LEU A 43 23.94 -23.41 22.37
N PRO A 44 23.19 -23.87 21.33
CA PRO A 44 23.39 -23.45 19.94
C PRO A 44 23.31 -21.93 19.73
N SER A 45 22.53 -21.23 20.56
CA SER A 45 22.43 -19.77 20.59
C SER A 45 23.74 -19.08 20.97
N TYR A 46 24.55 -19.67 21.86
CA TYR A 46 25.85 -19.11 22.23
C TYR A 46 26.91 -19.35 21.15
N ARG A 47 26.94 -20.57 20.58
CA ARG A 47 27.85 -20.93 19.47
C ARG A 47 27.57 -20.15 18.16
N SER A 48 26.34 -19.72 17.93
CA SER A 48 25.98 -18.86 16.78
C SER A 48 26.34 -17.38 17.00
N ILE A 49 26.28 -16.88 18.24
CA ILE A 49 26.83 -15.56 18.61
C ILE A 49 28.36 -15.54 18.50
N ALA A 50 29.04 -16.63 18.90
CA ALA A 50 30.49 -16.77 18.74
C ALA A 50 30.90 -16.71 17.25
N ARG A 51 30.22 -17.45 16.36
CA ARG A 51 30.45 -17.40 14.90
C ARG A 51 30.19 -16.02 14.26
N LYS A 52 29.35 -15.17 14.87
CA LYS A 52 29.15 -13.77 14.44
C LYS A 52 30.27 -12.81 14.86
N ARG A 53 31.15 -13.19 15.81
CA ARG A 53 32.35 -12.40 16.15
C ARG A 53 33.53 -12.69 15.24
N THR A 54 33.63 -13.90 14.69
CA THR A 54 34.76 -14.34 13.83
C THR A 54 34.73 -13.80 12.39
N THR A 55 33.74 -13.00 12.00
CA THR A 55 33.64 -12.39 10.66
C THR A 55 34.08 -10.92 10.59
N ILE A 56 34.76 -10.42 11.63
CA ILE A 56 35.48 -9.14 11.60
C ILE A 56 36.97 -9.46 11.33
N PRO A 57 37.60 -8.91 10.28
CA PRO A 57 38.97 -9.24 9.93
C PRO A 57 39.97 -8.50 10.82
N THR A 58 40.48 -9.17 11.86
CA THR A 58 41.66 -8.70 12.62
C THR A 58 42.88 -9.55 12.27
N ARG A 59 43.76 -8.94 11.48
CA ARG A 59 45.15 -9.34 11.24
C ARG A 59 45.94 -9.23 12.54
N GLU A 60 46.26 -10.34 13.18
CA GLU A 60 47.64 -10.67 13.57
C GLU A 60 47.77 -12.10 14.13
N LYS A 61 48.99 -12.63 14.01
CA LYS A 61 49.34 -14.02 14.26
C LYS A 61 50.35 -14.02 15.41
N GLN A 62 50.05 -14.67 16.54
CA GLN A 62 51.12 -15.12 17.45
C GLN A 62 50.69 -16.33 18.29
N SER A 63 51.70 -17.10 18.70
CA SER A 63 51.59 -18.46 19.22
C SER A 63 50.94 -18.54 20.59
N GLY A 64 50.34 -19.70 20.89
CA GLY A 64 49.71 -19.94 22.18
C GLY A 64 50.69 -20.29 23.30
N THR A 65 50.23 -20.12 24.53
CA THR A 65 50.76 -20.77 25.73
C THR A 65 49.58 -21.23 26.60
N LEU A 66 49.68 -22.43 27.15
CA LEU A 66 48.69 -23.06 28.01
C LEU A 66 48.56 -22.31 29.34
N LEU A 67 47.35 -21.86 29.71
CA LEU A 67 47.09 -21.11 30.96
C LEU A 67 46.39 -21.97 32.03
N LYS A 68 47.02 -22.05 33.20
CA LYS A 68 46.43 -22.50 34.48
C LYS A 68 45.42 -21.47 35.01
N PRO A 69 44.51 -21.85 35.93
CA PRO A 69 43.32 -21.05 36.24
C PRO A 69 43.51 -19.97 37.32
N THR A 70 42.49 -19.09 37.38
CA THR A 70 42.06 -18.22 38.48
C THR A 70 42.91 -16.99 38.84
N ASP A 71 42.36 -15.80 38.49
CA ASP A 71 42.15 -14.60 39.34
C ASP A 71 42.31 -13.25 38.60
N SER A 72 42.81 -13.25 37.37
CA SER A 72 43.04 -12.03 36.57
C SER A 72 41.85 -11.58 35.68
N TYR A 73 40.77 -12.35 35.60
CA TYR A 73 39.71 -12.14 34.60
C TYR A 73 38.83 -10.89 34.82
N SER A 74 38.75 -10.37 36.04
CA SER A 74 37.93 -9.19 36.36
C SER A 74 38.54 -7.89 35.83
N SER A 75 39.85 -7.69 36.00
CA SER A 75 40.54 -6.44 35.64
C SER A 75 40.73 -6.28 34.13
N GLN A 76 41.06 -7.36 33.40
CA GLN A 76 41.14 -7.32 31.93
C GLN A 76 39.77 -7.09 31.28
N LEU A 77 38.69 -7.63 31.87
CA LEU A 77 37.33 -7.39 31.38
C LEU A 77 36.89 -5.94 31.64
N GLU A 78 37.19 -5.35 32.80
CA GLU A 78 36.96 -3.91 33.06
C GLU A 78 37.74 -3.02 32.08
N GLY A 79 39.02 -3.34 31.79
CA GLY A 79 39.84 -2.59 30.82
C GLY A 79 39.26 -2.59 29.41
N GLY A 80 38.96 -3.77 28.86
CA GLY A 80 38.37 -3.90 27.52
C GLY A 80 36.95 -3.33 27.42
N ILE A 81 36.20 -3.27 28.53
CA ILE A 81 34.92 -2.57 28.62
C ILE A 81 35.13 -1.05 28.63
N ALA A 82 36.13 -0.53 29.34
CA ALA A 82 36.41 0.90 29.43
C ALA A 82 36.80 1.53 28.08
N GLU A 83 37.66 0.86 27.29
CA GLU A 83 38.02 1.33 25.95
C GLU A 83 36.81 1.31 24.99
N ASN A 84 36.03 0.22 24.99
CA ASN A 84 34.82 0.13 24.18
C ASN A 84 33.70 1.09 24.63
N LEU A 85 33.71 1.56 25.89
CA LEU A 85 32.73 2.53 26.41
C LEU A 85 32.81 3.91 25.72
N ASN A 86 33.93 4.23 25.06
CA ASN A 86 34.04 5.45 24.24
C ASN A 86 33.24 5.36 22.93
N SER A 87 32.94 4.16 22.41
CA SER A 87 32.26 3.97 21.12
C SER A 87 30.78 3.59 21.23
N GLN A 88 30.34 2.99 22.34
CA GLN A 88 28.95 2.54 22.51
C GLN A 88 28.27 3.02 23.80
N SER A 89 26.96 3.25 23.71
CA SER A 89 26.17 3.70 24.86
C SER A 89 26.01 2.59 25.91
N ILE A 90 26.31 2.93 27.18
CA ILE A 90 26.17 2.08 28.38
C ILE A 90 24.80 1.35 28.46
N ARG A 91 23.76 1.92 27.86
CA ARG A 91 22.40 1.35 27.76
C ARG A 91 22.34 0.01 27.02
N LYS A 92 23.30 -0.30 26.12
CA LYS A 92 23.31 -1.54 25.32
C LYS A 92 23.83 -2.78 26.07
N TYR A 93 24.55 -2.60 27.18
CA TYR A 93 25.12 -3.72 27.93
C TYR A 93 24.07 -4.35 28.85
N ALA A 94 24.05 -5.68 28.96
CA ALA A 94 23.16 -6.44 29.85
C ALA A 94 23.70 -6.52 31.30
N LEU A 95 24.22 -5.39 31.81
CA LEU A 95 24.79 -5.25 33.16
C LEU A 95 23.74 -4.82 34.19
N ASN A 96 24.03 -5.05 35.47
CA ASN A 96 23.18 -4.65 36.60
C ASN A 96 23.07 -3.10 36.68
N ILE A 97 22.01 -2.59 37.30
CA ILE A 97 21.74 -1.16 37.40
C ILE A 97 22.81 -0.42 38.23
N SER A 98 23.40 -1.10 39.20
CA SER A 98 24.54 -0.64 40.04
C SER A 98 25.81 -0.46 39.21
N GLU A 99 26.22 -1.48 38.45
CA GLU A 99 27.38 -1.44 37.55
C GLU A 99 27.23 -0.33 36.50
N LYS A 100 26.02 -0.19 35.92
CA LYS A 100 25.69 0.90 35.00
C LYS A 100 25.76 2.28 35.66
N ARG A 101 25.61 2.42 36.98
CA ARG A 101 25.87 3.69 37.70
C ARG A 101 27.38 3.89 37.89
N ARG A 102 28.12 2.87 38.36
CA ARG A 102 29.59 2.91 38.50
C ARG A 102 30.30 3.31 37.20
N LEU A 103 29.95 2.67 36.07
CA LEU A 103 30.49 3.00 34.74
C LEU A 103 30.16 4.43 34.27
N ARG A 104 28.99 4.97 34.63
CA ARG A 104 28.64 6.37 34.35
C ARG A 104 29.47 7.35 35.18
N ASN A 105 29.70 7.04 36.45
CA ASN A 105 30.55 7.86 37.31
C ASN A 105 32.00 7.86 36.79
N ILE A 106 32.55 6.71 36.42
CA ILE A 106 33.90 6.60 35.82
C ILE A 106 34.03 7.47 34.55
N GLN A 107 33.04 7.43 33.64
CA GLN A 107 33.02 8.33 32.48
C GLN A 107 32.94 9.81 32.85
N GLN A 108 32.23 10.17 33.93
CA GLN A 108 32.17 11.55 34.42
C GLN A 108 33.50 12.02 35.01
N THR A 109 34.22 11.16 35.73
CA THR A 109 35.56 11.48 36.25
C THR A 109 36.56 11.65 35.10
N GLN A 110 36.58 10.71 34.14
CA GLN A 110 37.44 10.79 32.95
C GLN A 110 37.16 12.04 32.10
N MET A 111 35.92 12.54 32.05
CA MET A 111 35.59 13.78 31.33
C MET A 111 36.22 15.04 31.93
N LYS A 112 36.61 15.04 33.21
CA LYS A 112 37.25 16.21 33.86
C LYS A 112 38.73 16.37 33.48
N TYR A 113 39.39 15.33 32.94
CA TYR A 113 40.81 15.32 32.59
C TYR A 113 41.07 15.55 31.09
N LEU A 114 40.03 15.81 30.29
CA LEU A 114 40.15 16.11 28.86
C LEU A 114 40.33 17.63 28.62
N SER A 115 40.99 18.01 27.53
CA SER A 115 41.13 19.41 27.10
C SER A 115 39.75 20.07 26.90
N GLU A 116 39.62 21.36 27.26
CA GLU A 116 38.35 22.11 27.22
C GLU A 116 37.66 22.05 25.85
N TRP A 117 38.44 22.04 24.77
CA TRP A 117 37.93 21.96 23.40
C TRP A 117 37.33 20.58 23.07
N ASP A 118 37.95 19.49 23.55
CA ASP A 118 37.42 18.13 23.44
C ASP A 118 36.22 17.91 24.36
N GLN A 119 36.21 18.54 25.54
CA GLN A 119 35.03 18.59 26.40
C GLN A 119 33.87 19.23 25.64
N TRP A 120 34.05 20.44 25.08
CA TRP A 120 33.01 21.15 24.32
C TRP A 120 32.51 20.34 23.12
N LYS A 121 33.42 19.76 22.31
CA LYS A 121 33.07 18.89 21.18
C LYS A 121 32.23 17.67 21.59
N ARG A 122 32.60 17.00 22.70
CA ARG A 122 31.82 15.87 23.24
C ARG A 122 30.50 16.31 23.90
N TYR A 123 30.45 17.49 24.52
CA TYR A 123 29.21 18.08 25.05
C TYR A 123 28.23 18.46 23.93
N SER A 124 28.72 19.12 22.88
CA SER A 124 27.94 19.46 21.69
C SER A 124 27.39 18.21 21.01
N SER A 125 28.22 17.17 20.79
CA SER A 125 27.77 15.88 20.26
C SER A 125 26.70 15.19 21.13
N LYS A 126 26.88 15.18 22.46
CA LYS A 126 25.87 14.65 23.40
C LYS A 126 24.60 15.49 23.43
N SER A 127 24.70 16.81 23.30
CA SER A 127 23.55 17.72 23.23
C SER A 127 22.78 17.51 21.92
N TRP A 128 23.48 17.38 20.79
CA TRP A 128 22.92 17.05 19.48
C TRP A 128 22.23 15.68 19.48
N GLN A 129 22.84 14.66 20.10
CA GLN A 129 22.18 13.36 20.29
C GLN A 129 20.94 13.44 21.19
N ARG A 130 20.93 14.29 22.23
CA ARG A 130 19.73 14.55 23.04
C ARG A 130 18.67 15.35 22.28
N PHE A 131 19.08 16.28 21.41
CA PHE A 131 18.18 17.05 20.55
C PHE A 131 17.54 16.17 19.49
N ILE A 132 18.32 15.33 18.80
CA ILE A 132 17.79 14.26 17.91
C ILE A 132 16.89 13.30 18.69
N GLY A 133 17.25 12.96 19.93
CA GLY A 133 16.41 12.16 20.83
C GLY A 133 15.05 12.81 21.11
N LYS A 134 15.04 14.08 21.52
CA LYS A 134 13.83 14.88 21.77
C LYS A 134 13.01 15.14 20.51
N ALA A 135 13.66 15.41 19.38
CA ALA A 135 13.00 15.57 18.09
C ALA A 135 12.34 14.25 17.65
N ARG A 136 13.01 13.11 17.88
CA ARG A 136 12.44 11.78 17.65
C ARG A 136 11.30 11.45 18.61
N GLU A 137 11.37 11.92 19.85
CA GLU A 137 10.30 11.78 20.83
C GLU A 137 9.08 12.65 20.44
N MET A 138 9.31 13.91 20.03
CA MET A 138 8.29 14.79 19.46
C MET A 138 7.67 14.22 18.18
N THR A 139 8.44 13.65 17.25
CA THR A 139 7.85 12.97 16.08
C THR A 139 7.06 11.72 16.48
N THR A 140 7.45 10.99 17.54
CA THR A 140 6.57 9.92 18.06
C THR A 140 5.30 10.44 18.75
N HIS A 141 5.25 11.68 19.23
CA HIS A 141 4.03 12.33 19.71
C HIS A 141 3.15 12.88 18.57
N LEU A 142 3.75 13.34 17.47
CA LEU A 142 3.08 13.77 16.24
C LEU A 142 2.65 12.60 15.34
N GLU A 143 2.98 11.36 15.69
CA GLU A 143 2.54 10.19 14.92
C GLU A 143 1.03 9.95 15.06
N LEU A 144 0.33 10.28 13.96
CA LEU A 144 -1.09 10.02 13.74
C LEU A 144 -1.51 8.64 14.27
N TRP A 145 -2.59 8.62 15.06
CA TRP A 145 -3.24 7.45 15.67
C TRP A 145 -2.33 6.46 16.42
N ARG A 146 -1.15 6.87 16.87
CA ARG A 146 -0.22 5.98 17.59
C ARG A 146 -0.83 5.37 18.87
N LYS A 147 -1.66 6.13 19.59
CA LYS A 147 -2.32 5.66 20.82
C LYS A 147 -3.37 4.60 20.49
N ASP A 148 -4.19 4.90 19.49
CA ASP A 148 -5.36 4.11 19.10
C ASP A 148 -4.91 2.76 18.51
N ILE A 149 -3.91 2.78 17.61
CA ILE A 149 -3.29 1.57 17.04
C ILE A 149 -2.69 0.67 18.14
N ARG A 150 -2.05 1.23 19.19
CA ARG A 150 -1.55 0.45 20.33
C ARG A 150 -2.68 -0.09 21.22
N GLY A 151 -3.78 0.65 21.37
CA GLY A 151 -4.98 0.20 22.08
C GLY A 151 -5.66 -0.98 21.37
N ILE A 152 -5.72 -0.92 20.03
CA ILE A 152 -6.19 -2.00 19.17
C ILE A 152 -5.24 -3.21 19.25
N GLU A 153 -3.93 -3.00 19.22
CA GLU A 153 -2.92 -4.06 19.38
C GLU A 153 -3.09 -4.83 20.70
N GLY A 154 -3.28 -4.11 21.81
CA GLY A 154 -3.45 -4.71 23.13
C GLY A 154 -4.78 -5.48 23.31
N LYS A 155 -5.82 -5.13 22.56
CA LYS A 155 -7.15 -5.77 22.66
C LYS A 155 -7.39 -6.89 21.63
N PHE A 156 -6.91 -6.70 20.40
CA PHE A 156 -7.22 -7.55 19.24
C PHE A 156 -5.98 -8.16 18.57
N GLY A 157 -4.78 -7.81 19.03
CA GLY A 157 -3.52 -8.41 18.58
C GLY A 157 -2.88 -7.76 17.35
N THR A 158 -1.68 -8.25 17.04
CA THR A 158 -0.76 -7.66 16.04
C THR A 158 -1.23 -7.79 14.59
N GLY A 159 -2.11 -8.75 14.28
CA GLY A 159 -2.68 -8.90 12.94
C GLY A 159 -3.57 -7.73 12.55
N ILE A 160 -4.43 -7.27 13.47
CA ILE A 160 -5.34 -6.14 13.22
C ILE A 160 -4.60 -4.80 13.35
N GLN A 161 -3.64 -4.69 14.27
CA GLN A 161 -2.69 -3.55 14.31
C GLN A 161 -1.94 -3.37 12.97
N SER A 162 -1.57 -4.47 12.29
CA SER A 162 -0.93 -4.40 10.97
C SER A 162 -1.83 -3.78 9.90
N TYR A 163 -3.15 -4.02 9.94
CA TYR A 163 -4.12 -3.35 9.05
C TYR A 163 -4.14 -1.83 9.27
N PHE A 164 -4.33 -1.36 10.51
CA PHE A 164 -4.38 0.07 10.79
C PHE A 164 -3.03 0.78 10.56
N SER A 165 -1.91 0.09 10.79
CA SER A 165 -0.55 0.57 10.45
C SER A 165 -0.31 0.68 8.94
N PHE A 166 -0.98 -0.15 8.15
CA PHE A 166 -0.97 -0.09 6.68
C PHE A 166 -1.93 1.00 6.15
N LEU A 167 -3.13 1.14 6.73
CA LEU A 167 -4.06 2.23 6.40
C LEU A 167 -3.45 3.61 6.71
N ARG A 168 -2.83 3.79 7.88
CA ARG A 168 -2.07 5.01 8.24
C ARG A 168 -0.97 5.33 7.22
N PHE A 169 -0.32 4.32 6.65
CA PHE A 169 0.68 4.50 5.61
C PHE A 169 0.08 4.99 4.29
N LEU A 170 -1.09 4.48 3.88
CA LEU A 170 -1.80 4.97 2.69
C LEU A 170 -2.28 6.42 2.87
N VAL A 171 -2.73 6.81 4.06
CA VAL A 171 -3.05 8.22 4.39
C VAL A 171 -1.82 9.12 4.19
N LEU A 172 -0.67 8.74 4.76
CA LEU A 172 0.58 9.50 4.60
C LEU A 172 1.07 9.52 3.14
N LEU A 173 0.92 8.42 2.40
CA LEU A 173 1.28 8.33 0.99
C LEU A 173 0.43 9.31 0.15
N ASN A 174 -0.90 9.28 0.30
CA ASN A 174 -1.79 10.15 -0.47
C ASN A 174 -1.65 11.62 -0.09
N LEU A 175 -1.36 11.93 1.18
CA LEU A 175 -1.02 13.28 1.61
C LEU A 175 0.26 13.78 0.92
N VAL A 176 1.30 12.95 0.81
CA VAL A 176 2.55 13.31 0.10
C VAL A 176 2.31 13.45 -1.40
N ILE A 177 1.53 12.57 -2.03
CA ILE A 177 1.15 12.68 -3.45
C ILE A 177 0.39 14.00 -3.67
N PHE A 178 -0.59 14.33 -2.82
CA PHE A 178 -1.31 15.60 -2.87
C PHE A 178 -0.36 16.78 -2.72
N LEU A 179 0.57 16.77 -1.77
CA LEU A 179 1.53 17.87 -1.58
C LEU A 179 2.45 18.08 -2.80
N ILE A 180 2.87 17.01 -3.48
CA ILE A 180 3.68 17.12 -4.71
C ILE A 180 2.89 17.81 -5.82
N ILE A 181 1.66 17.35 -6.08
CA ILE A 181 0.76 17.93 -7.08
C ILE A 181 0.34 19.35 -6.68
N PHE A 182 0.13 19.60 -5.39
CA PHE A 182 -0.24 20.92 -4.89
C PHE A 182 0.87 21.94 -5.14
N MET A 183 2.12 21.61 -4.79
CA MET A 183 3.24 22.54 -4.94
C MET A 183 3.67 22.76 -6.39
N LEU A 184 3.59 21.73 -7.25
CA LEU A 184 4.05 21.81 -8.65
C LEU A 184 2.96 22.24 -9.64
N VAL A 185 1.68 21.97 -9.36
CA VAL A 185 0.59 22.21 -10.32
C VAL A 185 -0.43 23.20 -9.78
N LEU A 186 -1.05 22.92 -8.62
CA LEU A 186 -2.15 23.76 -8.11
C LEU A 186 -1.67 25.14 -7.64
N LEU A 187 -0.51 25.22 -6.98
CA LEU A 187 0.02 26.47 -6.44
C LEU A 187 0.35 27.50 -7.54
N PRO A 188 1.09 27.17 -8.63
CA PRO A 188 1.28 28.08 -9.76
C PRO A 188 -0.05 28.58 -10.36
N VAL A 189 -1.02 27.69 -10.55
CA VAL A 189 -2.35 28.02 -11.11
C VAL A 189 -3.12 28.98 -10.19
N LEU A 190 -3.09 28.74 -8.87
CA LEU A 190 -3.72 29.62 -7.88
C LEU A 190 -3.07 31.00 -7.83
N LEU A 191 -1.73 31.09 -7.87
CA LEU A 191 -1.00 32.36 -7.90
C LEU A 191 -1.37 33.20 -9.14
N THR A 192 -1.50 32.55 -10.30
CA THR A 192 -1.97 33.19 -11.52
C THR A 192 -3.42 33.67 -11.40
N LYS A 193 -4.33 32.85 -10.85
CA LYS A 193 -5.76 33.22 -10.68
C LYS A 193 -5.96 34.46 -9.80
N TYR A 194 -5.07 34.71 -8.84
CA TYR A 194 -5.08 35.91 -8.01
C TYR A 194 -4.23 37.07 -8.57
N ASN A 195 -3.83 37.02 -9.85
CA ASN A 195 -3.02 38.03 -10.54
C ASN A 195 -1.67 38.37 -9.85
N ILE A 196 -1.09 37.41 -9.13
CA ILE A 196 0.22 37.58 -8.47
C ILE A 196 1.36 37.37 -9.48
N THR A 197 1.13 36.55 -10.51
CA THR A 197 2.09 36.24 -11.58
C THR A 197 1.45 36.33 -12.96
N ASN A 198 2.19 36.86 -13.93
CA ASN A 198 1.75 36.93 -15.32
C ASN A 198 1.83 35.54 -15.97
N SER A 199 0.83 35.17 -16.77
CA SER A 199 0.74 33.87 -17.43
C SER A 199 0.58 33.98 -18.95
N THR A 200 1.09 32.98 -19.67
CA THR A 200 0.74 32.71 -21.06
C THR A 200 -0.26 31.56 -21.10
N PHE A 201 -1.37 31.76 -21.81
CA PHE A 201 -2.39 30.76 -22.06
C PHE A 201 -2.13 30.08 -23.41
N VAL A 202 -2.59 28.84 -23.57
CA VAL A 202 -2.50 28.13 -24.85
C VAL A 202 -3.37 28.84 -25.89
N LEU A 203 -2.76 29.66 -26.73
CA LEU A 203 -3.44 30.30 -27.87
C LEU A 203 -3.30 29.40 -29.10
N ILE A 204 -4.24 28.46 -29.28
CA ILE A 204 -4.27 27.57 -30.45
C ILE A 204 -4.41 28.43 -31.72
N PRO A 205 -3.45 28.42 -32.66
CA PRO A 205 -3.56 29.22 -33.87
C PRO A 205 -4.69 28.70 -34.75
N SER A 206 -5.72 29.53 -34.98
CA SER A 206 -6.98 29.19 -35.67
C SER A 206 -6.87 28.85 -37.17
N LYS A 207 -5.65 28.58 -37.67
CA LYS A 207 -5.34 28.28 -39.07
C LYS A 207 -4.92 26.83 -39.35
N ASP A 208 -4.55 26.07 -38.31
CA ASP A 208 -3.97 24.71 -38.46
C ASP A 208 -4.79 23.60 -37.78
N THR A 209 -5.87 23.93 -37.07
CA THR A 209 -6.78 22.96 -36.45
C THR A 209 -8.21 23.27 -36.83
N ASP A 210 -8.95 22.28 -37.33
CA ASP A 210 -10.37 22.42 -37.61
C ASP A 210 -11.13 22.83 -36.34
N VAL A 211 -11.81 23.98 -36.44
CA VAL A 211 -12.50 24.65 -35.31
C VAL A 211 -13.41 23.69 -34.55
N GLN A 212 -13.99 22.69 -35.24
CA GLN A 212 -14.79 21.64 -34.61
C GLN A 212 -14.11 20.99 -33.40
N CYS A 213 -12.83 20.60 -33.46
CA CYS A 213 -12.15 19.91 -32.36
C CYS A 213 -11.95 20.79 -31.10
N THR A 214 -12.17 22.11 -31.18
CA THR A 214 -12.03 23.06 -30.05
C THR A 214 -13.36 23.64 -29.56
N VAL A 215 -14.47 23.40 -30.27
CA VAL A 215 -15.79 23.86 -29.81
C VAL A 215 -16.31 22.96 -28.70
N TYR A 216 -16.26 23.48 -27.47
CA TYR A 216 -16.97 22.92 -26.33
C TYR A 216 -18.36 23.56 -26.21
N PRO A 217 -19.45 22.80 -26.29
CA PRO A 217 -20.78 23.34 -26.02
C PRO A 217 -20.91 23.59 -24.51
N LEU A 218 -20.66 24.85 -24.10
CA LEU A 218 -20.98 25.33 -22.75
C LEU A 218 -22.49 25.22 -22.55
N SER A 219 -22.91 24.21 -21.79
CA SER A 219 -24.29 24.04 -21.35
C SER A 219 -24.65 25.13 -20.34
N SER A 220 -25.04 26.31 -20.85
CA SER A 220 -25.53 27.45 -20.08
C SER A 220 -26.85 27.08 -19.38
N SER A 221 -26.68 26.39 -18.27
CA SER A 221 -27.74 25.84 -17.46
C SER A 221 -28.52 26.99 -16.81
N GLY A 222 -29.83 27.06 -17.08
CA GLY A 222 -30.71 28.12 -16.62
C GLY A 222 -31.03 28.00 -15.12
N LEU A 223 -32.31 28.03 -14.75
CA LEU A 223 -32.71 27.84 -13.36
C LEU A 223 -32.54 26.36 -12.96
N ILE A 224 -31.48 26.03 -12.22
CA ILE A 224 -31.17 24.67 -11.77
C ILE A 224 -31.81 24.40 -10.41
N TYR A 225 -32.42 23.22 -10.23
CA TYR A 225 -32.94 22.78 -8.93
C TYR A 225 -31.81 22.45 -7.94
N PHE A 226 -32.07 22.57 -6.63
CA PHE A 226 -31.05 22.32 -5.59
C PHE A 226 -30.45 20.91 -5.62
N TYR A 227 -31.24 19.88 -5.96
CA TYR A 227 -30.73 18.52 -6.11
C TYR A 227 -29.74 18.38 -7.29
N SER A 228 -29.78 19.31 -8.25
CA SER A 228 -28.76 19.63 -9.26
C SER A 228 -27.35 19.43 -8.71
N TYR A 229 -27.02 20.30 -7.75
CA TYR A 229 -25.71 20.39 -7.11
C TYR A 229 -25.31 19.14 -6.32
N ILE A 230 -26.28 18.36 -5.81
CA ILE A 230 -26.00 17.10 -5.12
C ILE A 230 -25.62 16.02 -6.14
N ILE A 231 -26.33 15.94 -7.26
CA ILE A 231 -26.01 15.02 -8.35
C ILE A 231 -24.65 15.38 -8.95
N ASP A 232 -24.43 16.65 -9.28
CA ASP A 232 -23.15 17.16 -9.80
C ASP A 232 -21.98 16.92 -8.82
N LEU A 233 -22.19 17.10 -7.52
CA LEU A 233 -21.19 16.80 -6.49
C LEU A 233 -20.85 15.30 -6.43
N LEU A 234 -21.85 14.42 -6.60
CA LEU A 234 -21.64 12.98 -6.57
C LEU A 234 -20.96 12.48 -7.87
N SER A 235 -21.39 13.02 -9.02
CA SER A 235 -20.94 12.63 -10.35
C SER A 235 -19.58 13.20 -10.77
N GLY A 236 -19.23 14.39 -10.29
CA GLY A 236 -18.16 15.20 -10.86
C GLY A 236 -18.55 16.01 -12.11
N THR A 237 -19.84 16.17 -12.40
CA THR A 237 -20.36 16.90 -13.58
C THR A 237 -20.75 18.35 -13.23
N GLY A 238 -21.19 19.10 -14.25
CA GLY A 238 -21.77 20.42 -14.07
C GLY A 238 -20.76 21.39 -13.43
N PHE A 239 -21.12 21.99 -12.30
CA PHE A 239 -20.25 22.98 -11.64
C PHE A 239 -18.88 22.43 -11.22
N LEU A 240 -18.73 21.12 -11.01
CA LEU A 240 -17.43 20.53 -10.66
C LEU A 240 -16.49 20.39 -11.86
N GLU A 241 -17.03 20.27 -13.08
CA GLU A 241 -16.25 20.10 -14.30
C GLU A 241 -15.34 21.31 -14.57
N GLU A 242 -15.82 22.51 -14.25
CA GLU A 242 -15.08 23.77 -14.37
C GLU A 242 -14.05 24.02 -13.25
N THR A 243 -13.87 23.11 -12.30
CA THR A 243 -12.94 23.29 -11.16
C THR A 243 -11.58 22.64 -11.40
N CYS A 244 -10.57 23.05 -10.61
CA CYS A 244 -9.24 22.42 -10.59
C CYS A 244 -9.25 20.90 -10.27
N LEU A 245 -10.42 20.31 -9.94
CA LEU A 245 -10.60 18.88 -9.72
C LEU A 245 -10.30 18.05 -10.97
N PHE A 246 -10.50 18.58 -12.19
CA PHE A 246 -10.32 17.83 -13.44
C PHE A 246 -9.31 18.48 -14.39
N TYR A 247 -8.73 17.66 -15.26
CA TYR A 247 -7.71 18.06 -16.24
C TYR A 247 -8.16 19.22 -17.15
N GLY A 248 -9.43 19.25 -17.59
CA GLY A 248 -9.95 20.29 -18.50
C GLY A 248 -9.85 21.73 -17.99
N HIS A 249 -9.67 21.97 -16.68
CA HIS A 249 -9.47 23.31 -16.12
C HIS A 249 -8.08 23.91 -16.42
N TYR A 250 -7.09 23.08 -16.74
CA TYR A 250 -5.67 23.49 -16.81
C TYR A 250 -5.29 23.98 -18.22
N THR A 251 -5.55 25.26 -18.49
CA THR A 251 -5.31 25.92 -19.80
C THR A 251 -4.06 26.82 -19.87
N ILE A 252 -3.31 26.91 -18.77
CA ILE A 252 -2.11 27.74 -18.65
C ILE A 252 -0.91 26.97 -19.25
N ASP A 253 -0.19 27.63 -20.16
CA ASP A 253 1.00 27.08 -20.84
C ASP A 253 2.27 27.36 -20.01
N GLY A 254 2.45 28.61 -19.59
CA GLY A 254 3.62 29.04 -18.82
C GLY A 254 3.31 30.15 -17.83
N VAL A 255 3.86 30.04 -16.62
CA VAL A 255 3.81 31.10 -15.60
C VAL A 255 5.13 31.86 -15.62
N LYS A 256 5.09 33.17 -15.85
CA LYS A 256 6.27 34.04 -15.88
C LYS A 256 6.56 34.57 -14.49
N PHE A 257 7.55 33.99 -13.82
CA PHE A 257 8.20 34.60 -12.68
C PHE A 257 9.22 35.65 -13.16
N GLN A 258 9.64 36.56 -12.27
CA GLN A 258 10.46 37.73 -12.64
C GLN A 258 11.73 37.37 -13.45
N ASN A 259 12.35 36.20 -13.19
CA ASN A 259 13.59 35.77 -13.83
C ASN A 259 13.47 34.46 -14.64
N PHE A 260 12.33 33.76 -14.63
CA PHE A 260 12.18 32.46 -15.32
C PHE A 260 10.74 32.14 -15.72
N THR A 261 10.59 31.38 -16.81
CA THR A 261 9.32 30.77 -17.23
C THR A 261 9.16 29.41 -16.56
N TYR A 262 7.97 29.16 -16.00
CA TYR A 262 7.60 27.88 -15.43
C TYR A 262 6.56 27.20 -16.31
N ASP A 263 6.98 26.18 -17.04
CA ASP A 263 6.15 25.49 -18.04
C ASP A 263 5.23 24.48 -17.32
N LEU A 264 3.94 24.82 -17.22
CA LEU A 264 2.97 24.06 -16.44
C LEU A 264 2.72 22.64 -17.01
N PRO A 265 2.62 22.42 -18.35
CA PRO A 265 2.48 21.07 -18.91
C PRO A 265 3.65 20.14 -18.56
N LEU A 266 4.89 20.68 -18.56
CA LEU A 266 6.08 19.92 -18.18
C LEU A 266 6.07 19.59 -16.68
N ALA A 267 5.70 20.56 -15.84
CA ALA A 267 5.54 20.36 -14.40
C ALA A 267 4.47 19.29 -14.08
N TYR A 268 3.37 19.27 -14.83
CA TYR A 268 2.31 18.27 -14.70
C TYR A 268 2.83 16.85 -14.97
N LEU A 269 3.51 16.65 -16.11
CA LEU A 269 4.12 15.37 -16.48
C LEU A 269 5.20 14.94 -15.47
N LEU A 270 6.07 15.86 -15.05
CA LEU A 270 7.11 15.60 -14.07
C LEU A 270 6.55 15.24 -12.69
N SER A 271 5.49 15.93 -12.23
CA SER A 271 4.81 15.59 -10.97
C SER A 271 4.22 14.18 -11.00
N THR A 272 3.74 13.74 -12.16
CA THR A 272 3.17 12.40 -12.38
C THR A 272 4.24 11.32 -12.24
N ILE A 273 5.37 11.50 -12.92
CA ILE A 273 6.53 10.60 -12.79
C ILE A 273 7.06 10.62 -11.36
N ALA A 274 7.16 11.80 -10.73
CA ALA A 274 7.67 11.96 -9.37
C ALA A 274 6.82 11.23 -8.33
N TYR A 275 5.48 11.35 -8.37
CA TYR A 275 4.62 10.66 -7.40
C TYR A 275 4.62 9.14 -7.60
N LEU A 276 4.65 8.67 -8.86
CA LEU A 276 4.74 7.24 -9.17
C LEU A 276 6.08 6.65 -8.68
N ALA A 277 7.21 7.27 -9.03
CA ALA A 277 8.53 6.85 -8.57
C ALA A 277 8.67 6.89 -7.04
N LEU A 278 8.17 7.94 -6.38
CA LEU A 278 8.19 8.03 -4.91
C LEU A 278 7.34 6.92 -4.27
N SER A 279 6.16 6.62 -4.83
CA SER A 279 5.32 5.53 -4.34
C SER A 279 6.01 4.16 -4.49
N LEU A 280 6.63 3.90 -5.64
CA LEU A 280 7.40 2.68 -5.91
C LEU A 280 8.56 2.52 -4.90
N LEU A 281 9.40 3.55 -4.77
CA LEU A 281 10.57 3.54 -3.88
C LEU A 281 10.15 3.34 -2.42
N TRP A 282 9.07 3.98 -1.97
CA TRP A 282 8.59 3.85 -0.59
C TRP A 282 8.00 2.47 -0.31
N ILE A 283 7.20 1.92 -1.24
CA ILE A 283 6.64 0.56 -1.14
C ILE A 283 7.77 -0.48 -1.14
N VAL A 284 8.73 -0.38 -2.08
CA VAL A 284 9.86 -1.32 -2.18
C VAL A 284 10.75 -1.26 -0.94
N LYS A 285 11.11 -0.06 -0.45
CA LYS A 285 11.88 0.08 0.79
C LYS A 285 11.20 -0.64 1.96
N ARG A 286 9.89 -0.43 2.13
CA ARG A 286 9.11 -1.03 3.22
C ARG A 286 8.90 -2.53 3.03
N SER A 287 8.77 -3.01 1.79
CA SER A 287 8.62 -4.44 1.50
C SER A 287 9.92 -5.22 1.71
N VAL A 288 11.08 -4.64 1.40
CA VAL A 288 12.41 -5.22 1.69
C VAL A 288 12.65 -5.34 3.20
N GLU A 289 12.28 -4.32 4.00
CA GLU A 289 12.34 -4.39 5.47
C GLU A 289 11.45 -5.54 6.01
N GLY A 290 10.23 -5.69 5.48
CA GLY A 290 9.32 -6.79 5.83
C GLY A 290 9.83 -8.18 5.37
N PHE A 291 10.40 -8.26 4.16
CA PHE A 291 10.96 -9.49 3.60
C PHE A 291 12.15 -9.99 4.42
N LYS A 292 13.05 -9.10 4.83
CA LYS A 292 14.19 -9.43 5.69
C LYS A 292 13.77 -10.06 7.01
N ILE A 293 12.71 -9.54 7.64
CA ILE A 293 12.14 -10.10 8.88
C ILE A 293 11.54 -11.50 8.63
N ASN A 294 10.94 -11.72 7.46
CA ASN A 294 10.35 -13.01 7.09
C ASN A 294 11.42 -14.07 6.79
N LEU A 295 12.45 -13.72 6.01
CA LEU A 295 13.54 -14.63 5.62
C LEU A 295 14.33 -15.15 6.83
N ILE A 296 14.58 -14.29 7.83
CA ILE A 296 15.25 -14.68 9.09
C ILE A 296 14.40 -15.71 9.90
N ARG A 297 13.11 -15.84 9.61
CA ARG A 297 12.22 -16.81 10.28
C ARG A 297 12.11 -18.15 9.54
N SER A 298 12.46 -18.22 8.27
CA SER A 298 12.22 -19.43 7.45
C SER A 298 13.29 -20.52 7.55
N GLU A 299 14.47 -20.24 8.12
CA GLU A 299 15.64 -21.12 7.91
C GLU A 299 15.65 -22.46 8.68
N GLU A 300 14.93 -22.62 9.81
CA GLU A 300 15.01 -23.88 10.59
C GLU A 300 13.68 -24.31 11.25
N HIS A 301 12.95 -25.24 10.62
CA HIS A 301 11.69 -25.79 11.15
C HIS A 301 11.85 -26.56 12.48
N PHE A 302 12.91 -27.35 12.64
CA PHE A 302 13.17 -28.10 13.88
C PHE A 302 13.52 -27.16 15.04
N GLN A 303 14.45 -26.23 14.79
CA GLN A 303 14.83 -25.18 15.73
C GLN A 303 13.63 -24.29 16.11
N SER A 304 12.66 -24.09 15.21
CA SER A 304 11.40 -23.37 15.49
C SER A 304 10.56 -24.06 16.56
N TYR A 305 10.36 -25.38 16.54
CA TYR A 305 9.61 -26.08 17.60
C TYR A 305 10.31 -25.97 18.96
N CYS A 306 11.63 -26.22 19.00
CA CYS A 306 12.42 -26.06 20.23
C CYS A 306 12.37 -24.62 20.75
N ASN A 307 12.52 -23.62 19.88
CA ASN A 307 12.43 -22.21 20.27
C ASN A 307 11.03 -21.82 20.75
N LYS A 308 9.95 -22.36 20.18
CA LYS A 308 8.57 -22.12 20.67
C LYS A 308 8.34 -22.71 22.06
N ILE A 309 8.86 -23.91 22.33
CA ILE A 309 8.70 -24.58 23.63
C ILE A 309 9.60 -23.94 24.71
N PHE A 310 10.90 -23.77 24.44
CA PHE A 310 11.87 -23.35 25.45
C PHE A 310 12.09 -21.83 25.53
N ALA A 311 11.94 -21.09 24.43
CA ALA A 311 12.14 -19.65 24.36
C ALA A 311 10.86 -18.86 24.05
N GLY A 312 9.71 -19.54 23.92
CA GLY A 312 8.42 -18.91 23.64
C GLY A 312 7.77 -18.26 24.86
N TRP A 313 8.14 -18.65 26.08
CA TRP A 313 7.61 -18.09 27.32
C TRP A 313 8.24 -16.72 27.64
N ASP A 314 7.42 -15.78 28.14
CA ASP A 314 7.89 -14.47 28.58
C ASP A 314 7.85 -14.40 30.12
N PHE A 315 9.03 -14.41 30.72
CA PHE A 315 9.21 -14.36 32.17
C PHE A 315 8.89 -12.98 32.79
N CYS A 316 8.64 -11.96 31.97
CA CYS A 316 8.19 -10.64 32.44
C CYS A 316 6.68 -10.57 32.70
N ILE A 317 5.91 -11.64 32.44
CA ILE A 317 4.47 -11.66 32.66
C ILE A 317 4.15 -11.71 34.16
N THR A 318 3.58 -10.62 34.68
CA THR A 318 3.14 -10.51 36.08
C THR A 318 1.64 -10.78 36.29
N SER A 319 0.82 -10.65 35.25
CA SER A 319 -0.63 -10.87 35.32
C SER A 319 -1.02 -12.30 34.98
N ARG A 320 -1.90 -12.90 35.78
CA ARG A 320 -2.44 -14.25 35.54
C ARG A 320 -3.21 -14.36 34.22
N SER A 321 -4.04 -13.37 33.89
CA SER A 321 -4.79 -13.36 32.63
C SER A 321 -3.85 -13.31 31.41
N MET A 322 -2.71 -12.63 31.52
CA MET A 322 -1.69 -12.62 30.47
C MET A 322 -0.94 -13.95 30.37
N ALA A 323 -0.71 -14.65 31.48
CA ALA A 323 -0.12 -15.98 31.48
C ALA A 323 -1.06 -17.01 30.83
N ASP A 324 -2.35 -16.96 31.15
CA ASP A 324 -3.37 -17.83 30.56
C ASP A 324 -3.52 -17.59 29.04
N LEU A 325 -3.53 -16.32 28.61
CA LEU A 325 -3.53 -15.95 27.18
C LEU A 325 -2.25 -16.41 26.47
N LYS A 326 -1.08 -16.28 27.11
CA LYS A 326 0.21 -16.69 26.55
C LYS A 326 0.29 -18.21 26.39
N HIS A 327 -0.17 -18.96 27.40
CA HIS A 327 -0.26 -20.42 27.36
C HIS A 327 -1.25 -20.90 26.28
N GLY A 328 -2.42 -20.25 26.19
CA GLY A 328 -3.38 -20.49 25.12
C GLY A 328 -2.79 -20.27 23.73
N SER A 329 -2.12 -19.12 23.51
CA SER A 329 -1.47 -18.78 22.24
C SER A 329 -0.40 -19.79 21.84
N LEU A 330 0.48 -20.21 22.76
CA LEU A 330 1.48 -21.27 22.52
C LEU A 330 0.83 -22.60 22.14
N ARG A 331 -0.23 -23.01 22.85
CA ARG A 331 -0.98 -24.24 22.55
C ARG A 331 -1.62 -24.19 21.16
N TYR A 332 -2.22 -23.06 20.77
CA TYR A 332 -2.79 -22.88 19.44
C TYR A 332 -1.72 -22.87 18.34
N GLU A 333 -0.57 -22.22 18.57
CA GLU A 333 0.51 -22.17 17.58
C GLU A 333 1.09 -23.58 17.32
N LEU A 334 1.40 -24.34 18.37
CA LEU A 334 1.87 -25.73 18.24
C LEU A 334 0.84 -26.64 17.59
N ARG A 335 -0.45 -26.50 17.94
CA ARG A 335 -1.53 -27.28 17.33
C ARG A 335 -1.66 -26.97 15.84
N ALA A 336 -1.57 -25.70 15.44
CA ALA A 336 -1.65 -25.30 14.04
C ALA A 336 -0.47 -25.84 13.21
N ASP A 337 0.76 -25.78 13.74
CA ASP A 337 1.93 -26.36 13.06
C ASP A 337 1.77 -27.88 12.86
N LEU A 338 1.31 -28.60 13.89
CA LEU A 338 1.08 -30.06 13.84
C LEU A 338 -0.06 -30.46 12.89
N GLU A 339 -1.13 -29.66 12.82
CA GLU A 339 -2.21 -29.85 11.84
C GLU A 339 -1.71 -29.57 10.40
N GLU A 340 -0.80 -28.60 10.19
CA GLU A 340 -0.20 -28.34 8.88
C GLU A 340 0.71 -29.50 8.42
N GLU A 341 1.58 -30.03 9.27
CA GLU A 341 2.45 -31.16 8.91
C GLU A 341 1.66 -32.44 8.61
N ARG A 342 0.61 -32.76 9.39
CA ARG A 342 -0.31 -33.88 9.08
C ARG A 342 -0.94 -33.75 7.69
N ILE A 343 -1.26 -32.53 7.27
CA ILE A 343 -1.84 -32.29 5.95
C ILE A 343 -0.79 -32.45 4.84
N ARG A 344 0.48 -32.10 5.08
CA ARG A 344 1.57 -32.37 4.14
C ARG A 344 1.83 -33.87 3.97
N GLN A 345 1.83 -34.64 5.05
CA GLN A 345 1.93 -36.11 5.02
C GLN A 345 0.82 -36.71 4.14
N LYS A 346 -0.44 -36.33 4.39
CA LYS A 346 -1.60 -36.71 3.54
C LYS A 346 -1.55 -36.23 2.08
N ILE A 347 -0.65 -35.34 1.71
CA ILE A 347 -0.41 -34.93 0.32
C ILE A 347 0.72 -35.76 -0.31
N ALA A 348 1.74 -36.11 0.47
CA ALA A 348 2.85 -36.96 0.05
C ALA A 348 2.45 -38.44 -0.11
N GLU A 349 1.49 -38.93 0.68
CA GLU A 349 1.01 -40.32 0.68
C GLU A 349 -0.07 -40.62 -0.39
N ARG A 350 -0.40 -39.65 -1.27
CA ARG A 350 -1.48 -39.81 -2.26
C ARG A 350 -1.12 -40.77 -3.39
N THR A 351 -2.08 -41.60 -3.78
CA THR A 351 -1.93 -42.46 -4.96
C THR A 351 -2.04 -41.66 -6.27
N SER A 352 -1.54 -42.22 -7.37
CA SER A 352 -1.58 -41.59 -8.69
C SER A 352 -3.01 -41.42 -9.24
N GLU A 353 -3.89 -42.39 -8.99
CA GLU A 353 -5.30 -42.35 -9.43
C GLU A 353 -6.10 -41.26 -8.70
N GLU A 354 -6.00 -41.19 -7.37
CA GLU A 354 -6.58 -40.10 -6.56
C GLU A 354 -6.03 -38.74 -6.99
N THR A 355 -4.74 -38.67 -7.31
CA THR A 355 -4.10 -37.46 -7.82
C THR A 355 -4.73 -37.02 -9.14
N ILE A 356 -4.87 -37.91 -10.13
CA ILE A 356 -5.52 -37.61 -11.41
C ILE A 356 -6.96 -37.12 -11.21
N ARG A 357 -7.74 -37.80 -10.34
CA ARG A 357 -9.12 -37.40 -10.01
C ARG A 357 -9.21 -36.01 -9.35
N ILE A 358 -8.29 -35.69 -8.44
CA ILE A 358 -8.26 -34.37 -7.77
C ILE A 358 -7.82 -33.28 -8.75
N TYR A 359 -6.85 -33.56 -9.63
CA TYR A 359 -6.41 -32.58 -10.63
C TYR A 359 -7.45 -32.33 -11.73
N SER A 360 -8.22 -33.34 -12.16
CA SER A 360 -9.32 -33.14 -13.11
C SER A 360 -10.49 -32.37 -12.49
N LEU A 361 -10.84 -32.64 -11.23
CA LEU A 361 -11.82 -31.86 -10.47
C LEU A 361 -11.37 -30.38 -10.34
N ARG A 362 -10.10 -30.14 -10.02
CA ARG A 362 -9.53 -28.78 -9.95
C ARG A 362 -9.54 -28.09 -11.30
N LEU A 363 -9.22 -28.79 -12.40
CA LEU A 363 -9.29 -28.21 -13.74
C LEU A 363 -10.73 -27.73 -14.04
N PHE A 364 -11.73 -28.58 -13.78
CA PHE A 364 -13.14 -28.24 -13.95
C PHE A 364 -13.58 -27.04 -13.09
N LEU A 365 -13.23 -27.03 -11.80
CA LEU A 365 -13.56 -25.93 -10.88
C LEU A 365 -12.86 -24.62 -11.27
N ASN A 366 -11.62 -24.67 -11.77
CA ASN A 366 -10.93 -23.49 -12.29
C ASN A 366 -11.51 -22.98 -13.62
N CYS A 367 -12.01 -23.86 -14.49
CA CYS A 367 -12.80 -23.46 -15.65
C CYS A 367 -14.09 -22.72 -15.25
N ILE A 368 -14.77 -23.15 -14.19
CA ILE A 368 -15.92 -22.41 -13.64
C ILE A 368 -15.50 -21.02 -13.11
N VAL A 369 -14.37 -20.93 -12.39
CA VAL A 369 -13.81 -19.64 -11.93
C VAL A 369 -13.54 -18.69 -13.11
N LEU A 370 -12.95 -19.20 -14.20
CA LEU A 370 -12.71 -18.41 -15.42
C LEU A 370 -14.01 -17.98 -16.10
N ALA A 371 -15.04 -18.83 -16.16
CA ALA A 371 -16.34 -18.48 -16.70
C ALA A 371 -17.05 -17.39 -15.88
N VAL A 372 -17.00 -17.46 -14.54
CA VAL A 372 -17.55 -16.42 -13.64
C VAL A 372 -16.82 -15.09 -13.84
N LEU A 373 -15.49 -15.11 -13.96
CA LEU A 373 -14.68 -13.91 -14.25
C LEU A 373 -15.04 -13.29 -15.61
N ALA A 374 -15.13 -14.12 -16.66
CA ALA A 374 -15.53 -13.67 -18.00
C ALA A 374 -16.94 -13.05 -18.01
N ALA A 375 -17.89 -13.65 -17.29
CA ALA A 375 -19.24 -13.12 -17.14
C ALA A 375 -19.25 -11.77 -16.42
N CYS A 376 -18.46 -11.62 -15.35
CA CYS A 376 -18.30 -10.33 -14.65
C CYS A 376 -17.70 -9.26 -15.58
N PHE A 377 -16.64 -9.59 -16.33
CA PHE A 377 -16.00 -8.64 -17.26
C PHE A 377 -16.94 -8.24 -18.41
N TYR A 378 -17.71 -9.19 -18.96
CA TYR A 378 -18.74 -8.89 -19.96
C TYR A 378 -19.87 -8.00 -19.40
N ALA A 379 -20.32 -8.25 -18.18
CA ALA A 379 -21.32 -7.42 -17.52
C ALA A 379 -20.81 -5.98 -17.30
N ILE A 380 -19.57 -5.82 -16.83
CA ILE A 380 -18.93 -4.49 -16.68
C ILE A 380 -18.83 -3.80 -18.04
N TYR A 381 -18.31 -4.48 -19.07
CA TYR A 381 -18.20 -3.95 -20.43
C TYR A 381 -19.56 -3.45 -20.97
N ARG A 382 -20.63 -4.25 -20.85
CA ARG A 382 -21.98 -3.87 -21.27
C ARG A 382 -22.54 -2.71 -20.45
N ALA A 383 -22.34 -2.71 -19.12
CA ALA A 383 -22.77 -1.63 -18.23
C ALA A 383 -22.08 -0.31 -18.54
N THR A 384 -20.76 -0.33 -18.76
CA THR A 384 -19.97 0.85 -19.16
C THR A 384 -20.48 1.41 -20.49
N ILE A 385 -20.66 0.57 -21.52
CA ILE A 385 -21.17 1.04 -22.82
C ILE A 385 -22.57 1.65 -22.69
N PHE A 386 -23.48 0.96 -21.98
CA PHE A 386 -24.85 1.42 -21.80
C PHE A 386 -24.92 2.77 -21.06
N SER A 387 -24.14 2.92 -19.98
CA SER A 387 -23.97 4.18 -19.24
C SER A 387 -23.49 5.30 -20.17
N GLN A 388 -22.38 5.10 -20.88
CA GLN A 388 -21.79 6.15 -21.72
C GLN A 388 -22.66 6.55 -22.91
N GLU A 389 -23.48 5.64 -23.45
CA GLU A 389 -24.37 5.96 -24.57
C GLU A 389 -25.65 6.71 -24.13
N HIS A 390 -26.18 6.44 -22.93
CA HIS A 390 -27.33 7.17 -22.38
C HIS A 390 -26.95 8.56 -21.85
N MET A 391 -25.74 8.71 -21.27
CA MET A 391 -25.23 10.01 -20.79
C MET A 391 -25.39 11.16 -21.79
N LYS A 392 -25.31 10.88 -23.10
CA LYS A 392 -25.49 11.88 -24.14
C LYS A 392 -26.95 12.10 -24.57
N LYS A 393 -27.84 11.12 -24.41
CA LYS A 393 -29.24 11.17 -24.90
C LYS A 393 -30.21 11.86 -23.92
N GLU A 394 -29.86 11.99 -22.65
CA GLU A 394 -30.77 12.45 -21.58
C GLU A 394 -30.45 13.79 -20.92
N ILE A 395 -29.47 14.55 -21.42
CA ILE A 395 -29.21 15.93 -20.96
C ILE A 395 -30.48 16.81 -21.09
N ASP A 396 -31.34 16.54 -22.07
CA ASP A 396 -32.59 17.26 -22.32
C ASP A 396 -33.77 16.82 -21.42
N LYS A 397 -33.64 15.82 -20.54
CA LYS A 397 -34.75 15.29 -19.74
C LYS A 397 -34.37 15.01 -18.27
N MET A 398 -34.65 15.98 -17.41
CA MET A 398 -34.51 15.84 -15.95
C MET A 398 -35.52 14.83 -15.36
N VAL A 399 -35.08 13.59 -15.13
CA VAL A 399 -35.76 12.64 -14.23
C VAL A 399 -34.77 12.16 -13.16
N PHE A 400 -35.12 12.40 -11.90
CA PHE A 400 -34.20 12.33 -10.75
C PHE A 400 -33.64 10.92 -10.44
N GLY A 401 -34.42 9.86 -10.70
CA GLY A 401 -34.09 8.50 -10.25
C GLY A 401 -33.35 7.63 -11.27
N GLU A 402 -33.82 7.61 -12.52
CA GLU A 402 -33.32 6.68 -13.54
C GLU A 402 -31.91 7.08 -14.01
N ASN A 403 -31.69 8.37 -14.28
CA ASN A 403 -30.43 8.90 -14.78
C ASN A 403 -29.27 8.64 -13.80
N LEU A 404 -29.50 8.70 -12.48
CA LEU A 404 -28.47 8.46 -11.47
C LEU A 404 -28.10 6.96 -11.35
N LEU A 405 -29.08 6.07 -11.49
CA LEU A 405 -28.82 4.62 -11.56
C LEU A 405 -28.02 4.25 -12.82
N ILE A 406 -28.32 4.88 -13.96
CA ILE A 406 -27.60 4.69 -15.23
C ILE A 406 -26.16 5.20 -15.11
N LEU A 407 -25.95 6.41 -14.57
CA LEU A 407 -24.65 7.05 -14.37
C LEU A 407 -23.70 6.25 -13.46
N TYR A 408 -24.25 5.60 -12.42
CA TYR A 408 -23.49 4.74 -11.51
C TYR A 408 -23.52 3.26 -11.91
N LEU A 409 -24.21 2.86 -12.98
CA LEU A 409 -24.35 1.46 -13.38
C LEU A 409 -23.02 0.70 -13.45
N PRO A 410 -21.91 1.26 -14.00
CA PRO A 410 -20.61 0.57 -14.00
C PRO A 410 -20.08 0.37 -12.58
N SER A 411 -20.22 1.38 -11.71
CA SER A 411 -19.79 1.32 -10.31
C SER A 411 -20.60 0.30 -9.50
N ILE A 412 -21.93 0.27 -9.71
CA ILE A 412 -22.85 -0.69 -9.07
C ILE A 412 -22.49 -2.12 -9.49
N VAL A 413 -22.29 -2.37 -10.79
CA VAL A 413 -21.92 -3.70 -11.30
C VAL A 413 -20.54 -4.13 -10.80
N ILE A 414 -19.55 -3.23 -10.76
CA ILE A 414 -18.22 -3.51 -10.20
C ILE A 414 -18.31 -3.86 -8.71
N THR A 415 -19.03 -3.08 -7.91
CA THR A 415 -19.22 -3.35 -6.48
C THR A 415 -19.96 -4.66 -6.23
N LEU A 416 -21.02 -4.94 -6.99
CA LEU A 416 -21.79 -6.17 -6.88
C LEU A 416 -20.92 -7.40 -7.22
N ALA A 417 -20.12 -7.32 -8.29
CA ALA A 417 -19.16 -8.37 -8.64
C ALA A 417 -18.09 -8.52 -7.54
N ASN A 418 -17.56 -7.42 -7.01
CA ASN A 418 -16.55 -7.41 -5.92
C ASN A 418 -17.07 -7.97 -4.58
N PHE A 419 -18.39 -8.11 -4.43
CA PHE A 419 -19.08 -8.69 -3.28
C PHE A 419 -19.50 -10.15 -3.51
N ILE A 420 -20.14 -10.46 -4.64
CA ILE A 420 -20.64 -11.80 -4.96
C ILE A 420 -19.48 -12.77 -5.27
N THR A 421 -18.51 -12.35 -6.08
CA THR A 421 -17.48 -13.25 -6.59
C THR A 421 -16.58 -13.87 -5.50
N PRO A 422 -16.17 -13.14 -4.43
CA PRO A 422 -15.54 -13.74 -3.26
C PRO A 422 -16.37 -14.83 -2.57
N MET A 423 -17.71 -14.68 -2.48
CA MET A 423 -18.59 -15.71 -1.90
C MET A 423 -18.63 -16.96 -2.76
N ILE A 424 -18.68 -16.80 -4.09
CA ILE A 424 -18.60 -17.91 -5.04
C ILE A 424 -17.24 -18.63 -4.91
N PHE A 425 -16.13 -17.88 -4.85
CA PHE A 425 -14.79 -18.46 -4.69
C PHE A 425 -14.61 -19.20 -3.36
N ALA A 426 -15.16 -18.67 -2.26
CA ALA A 426 -15.15 -19.36 -0.96
C ALA A 426 -15.93 -20.68 -1.00
N LYS A 427 -17.02 -20.76 -1.76
CA LYS A 427 -17.76 -22.02 -1.96
C LYS A 427 -17.03 -22.98 -2.90
N ILE A 428 -16.42 -22.50 -3.99
CA ILE A 428 -15.67 -23.32 -4.94
C ILE A 428 -14.44 -23.94 -4.27
N ILE A 429 -13.65 -23.17 -3.52
CA ILE A 429 -12.37 -23.64 -2.99
C ILE A 429 -12.53 -24.75 -1.94
N HIS A 430 -13.68 -24.81 -1.26
CA HIS A 430 -14.04 -25.91 -0.37
C HIS A 430 -14.14 -27.26 -1.09
N TYR A 431 -14.44 -27.27 -2.40
CA TYR A 431 -14.45 -28.48 -3.23
C TYR A 431 -13.09 -28.78 -3.90
N GLU A 432 -12.09 -27.89 -3.79
CA GLU A 432 -10.78 -28.09 -4.43
C GLU A 432 -9.76 -28.85 -3.53
N ASP A 433 -10.16 -29.19 -2.29
CA ASP A 433 -9.39 -29.95 -1.29
C ASP A 433 -7.92 -29.51 -1.17
N TYR A 434 -7.73 -28.20 -1.02
CA TYR A 434 -6.43 -27.60 -0.75
C TYR A 434 -6.09 -27.61 0.74
N SER A 435 -4.81 -27.40 1.08
CA SER A 435 -4.43 -27.21 2.49
C SER A 435 -5.00 -25.88 3.01
N PRO A 436 -5.46 -25.77 4.27
CA PRO A 436 -6.13 -24.57 4.78
C PRO A 436 -5.30 -23.28 4.75
N GLY A 437 -3.98 -23.39 4.64
CA GLY A 437 -3.08 -22.25 4.43
C GLY A 437 -2.93 -21.84 2.97
N PHE A 438 -3.04 -22.79 2.03
CA PHE A 438 -3.06 -22.51 0.60
C PHE A 438 -4.43 -22.01 0.15
N GLU A 439 -5.52 -22.57 0.68
CA GLU A 439 -6.90 -22.11 0.51
C GLU A 439 -7.02 -20.61 0.72
N VAL A 440 -6.63 -20.12 1.91
CA VAL A 440 -6.67 -18.69 2.25
C VAL A 440 -5.82 -17.86 1.27
N ARG A 441 -4.61 -18.31 0.93
CA ARG A 441 -3.74 -17.58 -0.02
C ARG A 441 -4.32 -17.52 -1.44
N LEU A 442 -4.89 -18.61 -1.93
CA LEU A 442 -5.47 -18.70 -3.28
C LEU A 442 -6.78 -17.91 -3.37
N THR A 443 -7.66 -17.97 -2.37
CA THR A 443 -8.87 -17.13 -2.31
C THR A 443 -8.49 -15.65 -2.32
N ILE A 444 -7.53 -15.22 -1.50
CA ILE A 444 -7.08 -13.83 -1.52
C ILE A 444 -6.49 -13.47 -2.88
N LEU A 445 -5.64 -14.31 -3.48
CA LEU A 445 -5.07 -14.07 -4.83
C LEU A 445 -6.16 -13.92 -5.90
N ARG A 446 -7.18 -14.78 -5.89
CA ARG A 446 -8.33 -14.70 -6.80
C ARG A 446 -9.12 -13.40 -6.57
N CYS A 447 -9.32 -12.98 -5.33
CA CYS A 447 -9.98 -11.70 -4.99
C CYS A 447 -9.14 -10.47 -5.37
N VAL A 448 -7.80 -10.52 -5.21
CA VAL A 448 -6.86 -9.49 -5.71
C VAL A 448 -7.00 -9.35 -7.23
N PHE A 449 -6.85 -10.47 -7.94
CA PHE A 449 -6.93 -10.51 -9.39
C PHE A 449 -8.26 -9.96 -9.88
N MET A 450 -9.36 -10.42 -9.31
CA MET A 450 -10.71 -10.00 -9.67
C MET A 450 -10.91 -8.48 -9.45
N ARG A 451 -10.61 -7.96 -8.25
CA ARG A 451 -10.78 -6.52 -7.94
C ARG A 451 -9.94 -5.63 -8.83
N LEU A 452 -8.69 -5.99 -9.09
CA LEU A 452 -7.82 -5.20 -9.95
C LEU A 452 -8.20 -5.32 -11.43
N ALA A 453 -8.60 -6.51 -11.90
CA ALA A 453 -9.06 -6.71 -13.27
C ALA A 453 -10.36 -5.95 -13.58
N THR A 454 -11.27 -5.74 -12.62
CA THR A 454 -12.45 -4.88 -12.87
C THR A 454 -12.07 -3.44 -13.24
N ILE A 455 -11.04 -2.87 -12.59
CA ILE A 455 -10.49 -1.55 -12.97
C ILE A 455 -9.90 -1.60 -14.38
N CYS A 456 -9.08 -2.61 -14.68
CA CYS A 456 -8.47 -2.76 -16.00
C CYS A 456 -9.51 -2.85 -17.12
N VAL A 457 -10.58 -3.63 -16.91
CA VAL A 457 -11.70 -3.76 -17.87
C VAL A 457 -12.43 -2.43 -18.06
N LEU A 458 -12.69 -1.68 -16.98
CA LEU A 458 -13.32 -0.35 -17.08
C LEU A 458 -12.45 0.61 -17.91
N VAL A 459 -11.16 0.75 -17.56
CA VAL A 459 -10.23 1.66 -18.24
C VAL A 459 -10.02 1.26 -19.70
N PHE A 460 -9.91 -0.05 -19.99
CA PHE A 460 -9.82 -0.56 -21.36
C PHE A 460 -11.10 -0.28 -22.17
N THR A 461 -12.29 -0.51 -21.58
CA THR A 461 -13.58 -0.27 -22.25
C THR A 461 -13.75 1.21 -22.57
N LEU A 462 -13.39 2.08 -21.62
CA LEU A 462 -13.43 3.53 -21.79
C LEU A 462 -12.47 3.98 -22.88
N GLY A 463 -11.20 3.57 -22.82
CA GLY A 463 -10.19 3.88 -23.84
C GLY A 463 -10.54 3.35 -25.25
N SER A 464 -11.15 2.17 -25.32
CA SER A 464 -11.68 1.60 -26.57
C SER A 464 -12.80 2.47 -27.15
N LYS A 465 -13.77 2.89 -26.32
CA LYS A 465 -14.87 3.77 -26.77
C LYS A 465 -14.42 5.18 -27.13
N ILE A 466 -13.39 5.72 -26.48
CA ILE A 466 -12.78 7.01 -26.85
C ILE A 466 -12.10 6.90 -28.24
N THR A 467 -11.41 5.79 -28.51
CA THR A 467 -10.69 5.56 -29.77
C THR A 467 -11.62 5.08 -30.91
N SER A 468 -12.83 4.60 -30.60
CA SER A 468 -13.78 4.05 -31.58
C SER A 468 -14.82 5.10 -32.02
N CYS A 469 -14.64 5.58 -33.24
CA CYS A 469 -15.70 6.19 -34.06
C CYS A 469 -16.38 5.09 -34.88
N GLY A 470 -17.70 5.16 -35.05
CA GLY A 470 -18.49 4.14 -35.77
C GLY A 470 -18.36 4.28 -37.28
N ASP A 471 -19.41 4.81 -37.92
CA ASP A 471 -19.47 4.95 -39.39
C ASP A 471 -18.66 6.13 -39.96
N TYR A 472 -17.95 6.88 -39.12
CA TYR A 472 -17.08 7.99 -39.53
C TYR A 472 -15.65 7.75 -39.03
N SER A 473 -14.66 8.10 -39.85
CA SER A 473 -13.26 8.00 -39.47
C SER A 473 -12.93 9.02 -38.36
N CYS A 474 -12.13 8.62 -37.36
CA CYS A 474 -11.62 9.55 -36.34
C CYS A 474 -10.49 10.46 -36.87
N GLU A 475 -10.40 10.73 -38.17
CA GLU A 475 -9.22 11.36 -38.79
C GLU A 475 -8.99 12.81 -38.36
N LEU A 476 -10.05 13.55 -38.00
CA LEU A 476 -9.96 14.97 -37.67
C LEU A 476 -9.30 15.23 -36.30
N CYS A 477 -9.83 14.62 -35.24
CA CYS A 477 -9.36 14.84 -33.86
C CYS A 477 -8.61 13.62 -33.26
N GLY A 478 -8.59 12.46 -33.93
CA GLY A 478 -7.98 11.22 -33.41
C GLY A 478 -8.80 10.44 -32.37
N TYR A 479 -9.97 10.96 -31.97
CA TYR A 479 -10.88 10.35 -30.98
C TYR A 479 -12.34 10.68 -31.30
N ASN A 480 -13.27 10.01 -30.62
CA ASN A 480 -14.71 10.21 -30.77
C ASN A 480 -15.19 11.49 -30.06
N GLN A 481 -14.91 12.65 -30.67
CA GLN A 481 -15.29 13.97 -30.15
C GLN A 481 -16.80 14.14 -29.95
N LYS A 482 -17.63 13.48 -30.78
CA LYS A 482 -19.09 13.52 -30.63
C LYS A 482 -19.56 12.90 -29.32
N LEU A 483 -18.92 11.85 -28.82
CA LEU A 483 -19.30 11.19 -27.57
C LEU A 483 -18.51 11.72 -26.36
N TYR A 484 -17.26 12.14 -26.58
CA TYR A 484 -16.35 12.63 -25.55
C TYR A 484 -15.66 13.91 -26.01
N PRO A 485 -16.22 15.10 -25.73
CA PRO A 485 -15.60 16.36 -26.15
C PRO A 485 -14.29 16.65 -25.40
N CYS A 486 -14.16 16.34 -24.10
CA CYS A 486 -12.89 16.14 -23.39
C CYS A 486 -12.86 14.74 -22.76
N TRP A 487 -12.14 13.82 -23.38
CA TRP A 487 -12.06 12.45 -22.89
C TRP A 487 -11.22 12.34 -21.60
N GLU A 488 -10.24 13.23 -21.40
CA GLU A 488 -9.38 13.29 -20.21
C GLU A 488 -10.21 13.57 -18.94
N THR A 489 -11.08 14.58 -19.00
CA THR A 489 -12.01 14.94 -17.93
C THR A 489 -12.98 13.80 -17.65
N GLN A 490 -13.53 13.15 -18.68
CA GLN A 490 -14.40 11.99 -18.50
C GLN A 490 -13.71 10.83 -17.76
N VAL A 491 -12.45 10.53 -18.08
CA VAL A 491 -11.66 9.50 -17.36
C VAL A 491 -11.49 9.90 -15.89
N GLY A 492 -11.24 11.18 -15.61
CA GLY A 492 -11.20 11.74 -14.25
C GLY A 492 -12.53 11.55 -13.51
N GLN A 493 -13.66 11.87 -14.15
CA GLN A 493 -15.01 11.71 -13.59
C GLN A 493 -15.34 10.24 -13.27
N GLU A 494 -14.97 9.27 -14.12
CA GLU A 494 -15.19 7.84 -13.80
C GLU A 494 -14.36 7.39 -12.58
N MET A 495 -13.11 7.82 -12.46
CA MET A 495 -12.26 7.51 -11.29
C MET A 495 -12.78 8.20 -10.01
N TYR A 496 -13.30 9.43 -10.14
CA TYR A 496 -13.96 10.17 -9.06
C TYR A 496 -15.22 9.44 -8.58
N LYS A 497 -16.14 9.08 -9.49
CA LYS A 497 -17.37 8.33 -9.18
C LYS A 497 -17.07 7.03 -8.47
N LEU A 498 -16.09 6.23 -8.93
CA LEU A 498 -15.67 5.01 -8.23
C LEU A 498 -15.14 5.30 -6.81
N MET A 499 -14.32 6.34 -6.64
CA MET A 499 -13.75 6.70 -5.34
C MET A 499 -14.83 7.06 -4.31
N ILE A 500 -15.80 7.88 -4.71
CA ILE A 500 -16.94 8.32 -3.89
C ILE A 500 -17.93 7.17 -3.65
N PHE A 501 -18.29 6.41 -4.68
CA PHE A 501 -19.21 5.28 -4.56
C PHE A 501 -18.69 4.19 -3.62
N ASP A 502 -17.40 3.85 -3.69
CA ASP A 502 -16.78 2.90 -2.75
C ASP A 502 -16.79 3.43 -1.29
N LEU A 503 -16.62 4.74 -1.08
CA LEU A 503 -16.80 5.33 0.26
C LEU A 503 -18.26 5.21 0.74
N ILE A 504 -19.24 5.56 -0.11
CA ILE A 504 -20.67 5.47 0.20
C ILE A 504 -21.06 4.03 0.53
N ILE A 505 -20.60 3.05 -0.26
CA ILE A 505 -20.88 1.63 -0.03
C ILE A 505 -20.23 1.12 1.26
N ILE A 506 -18.98 1.49 1.56
CA ILE A 506 -18.34 1.11 2.84
C ILE A 506 -19.12 1.67 4.03
N LEU A 507 -19.56 2.94 3.96
CA LEU A 507 -20.40 3.55 4.99
C LEU A 507 -21.76 2.83 5.09
N ALA A 508 -22.46 2.63 3.98
CA ALA A 508 -23.76 1.99 3.93
C ALA A 508 -23.73 0.54 4.47
N VAL A 509 -22.72 -0.26 4.09
CA VAL A 509 -22.54 -1.62 4.64
C VAL A 509 -22.30 -1.58 6.15
N THR A 510 -21.44 -0.68 6.64
CA THR A 510 -21.18 -0.60 8.09
C THR A 510 -22.41 -0.13 8.89
N LEU A 511 -23.22 0.78 8.36
CA LEU A 511 -24.39 1.36 9.02
C LEU A 511 -25.67 0.51 8.89
N PHE A 512 -25.92 -0.11 7.73
CA PHE A 512 -27.16 -0.82 7.44
C PHE A 512 -27.02 -2.35 7.43
N VAL A 513 -25.79 -2.91 7.37
CA VAL A 513 -25.56 -4.35 7.42
C VAL A 513 -24.84 -4.75 8.71
N ASP A 514 -23.65 -4.23 8.97
CA ASP A 514 -22.82 -4.68 10.10
C ASP A 514 -23.48 -4.32 11.45
N PHE A 515 -23.87 -3.06 11.65
CA PHE A 515 -24.46 -2.60 12.91
C PHE A 515 -25.83 -3.25 13.21
N PRO A 516 -26.81 -3.32 12.28
CA PRO A 516 -28.08 -4.00 12.53
C PRO A 516 -27.92 -5.50 12.72
N ARG A 517 -26.97 -6.15 12.04
CA ARG A 517 -26.65 -7.57 12.27
C ARG A 517 -26.21 -7.82 13.71
N LYS A 518 -25.40 -6.95 14.32
CA LYS A 518 -25.07 -7.09 15.75
C LYS A 518 -26.32 -6.97 16.62
N ILE A 519 -27.19 -5.99 16.38
CA ILE A 519 -28.43 -5.81 17.14
C ILE A 519 -29.30 -7.06 17.02
N LEU A 520 -29.58 -7.52 15.80
CA LEU A 520 -30.38 -8.73 15.53
C LEU A 520 -29.81 -9.97 16.24
N VAL A 521 -28.51 -10.23 16.17
CA VAL A 521 -27.89 -11.39 16.82
C VAL A 521 -27.88 -11.27 18.35
N THR A 522 -27.86 -10.05 18.90
CA THR A 522 -27.83 -9.83 20.36
C THR A 522 -29.23 -9.92 20.98
N TYR A 523 -30.26 -9.36 20.32
CA TYR A 523 -31.62 -9.29 20.86
C TYR A 523 -32.56 -10.39 20.34
N CYS A 524 -32.41 -10.84 19.09
CA CYS A 524 -33.29 -11.84 18.45
C CYS A 524 -32.66 -13.24 18.35
N SER A 525 -32.06 -13.70 19.46
CA SER A 525 -31.39 -15.02 19.55
C SER A 525 -32.33 -16.23 19.38
N SER A 526 -33.66 -16.03 19.41
CA SER A 526 -34.68 -17.08 19.28
C SER A 526 -34.87 -17.62 17.86
N TRP A 527 -34.37 -16.94 16.82
CA TRP A 527 -34.53 -17.38 15.43
C TRP A 527 -33.27 -18.10 14.92
N LYS A 528 -33.41 -19.39 14.58
CA LYS A 528 -32.31 -20.23 14.05
C LYS A 528 -31.58 -19.63 12.84
N LEU A 529 -32.28 -18.86 11.98
CA LEU A 529 -31.65 -18.17 10.85
C LEU A 529 -30.67 -17.08 11.29
N ILE A 530 -31.03 -16.29 12.32
CA ILE A 530 -30.16 -15.25 12.87
C ILE A 530 -28.95 -15.89 13.58
N GLN A 531 -29.17 -17.01 14.27
CA GLN A 531 -28.09 -17.77 14.90
C GLN A 531 -27.13 -18.40 13.88
N CYS A 532 -27.63 -18.82 12.70
CA CYS A 532 -26.84 -19.32 11.59
C CYS A 532 -26.02 -18.20 10.89
N TRP A 533 -26.60 -17.00 10.76
CA TRP A 533 -25.88 -15.82 10.27
C TRP A 533 -24.73 -15.38 11.20
N GLY A 534 -24.92 -15.47 12.52
CA GLY A 534 -23.87 -15.22 13.50
C GLY A 534 -23.32 -13.78 13.50
N GLN A 535 -22.35 -13.52 14.38
CA GLN A 535 -21.67 -12.22 14.48
C GLN A 535 -20.63 -12.04 13.37
N GLN A 536 -20.45 -10.81 12.88
CA GLN A 536 -19.43 -10.49 11.87
C GLN A 536 -18.01 -10.59 12.47
N GLU A 537 -17.12 -11.31 11.80
CA GLU A 537 -15.69 -11.34 12.10
C GLU A 537 -14.94 -10.25 11.31
N PHE A 538 -13.85 -9.71 11.88
CA PHE A 538 -13.00 -8.76 11.16
C PHE A 538 -12.06 -9.49 10.18
N ALA A 539 -12.54 -9.74 8.97
CA ALA A 539 -11.75 -10.31 7.89
C ALA A 539 -10.66 -9.32 7.42
N ILE A 540 -9.43 -9.49 7.94
CA ILE A 540 -8.29 -8.62 7.59
C ILE A 540 -8.04 -8.58 6.07
N PRO A 541 -8.02 -9.71 5.31
CA PRO A 541 -7.70 -9.65 3.89
C PRO A 541 -8.69 -8.80 3.09
N ASP A 542 -10.00 -8.98 3.27
CA ASP A 542 -11.02 -8.26 2.48
C ASP A 542 -10.97 -6.75 2.72
N ASN A 543 -10.73 -6.34 3.97
CA ASN A 543 -10.53 -4.94 4.33
C ASN A 543 -9.24 -4.37 3.73
N VAL A 544 -8.15 -5.15 3.65
CA VAL A 544 -6.92 -4.76 2.92
C VAL A 544 -7.15 -4.63 1.42
N LEU A 545 -7.91 -5.56 0.81
CA LEU A 545 -8.22 -5.51 -0.61
C LEU A 545 -9.07 -4.29 -0.99
N GLY A 546 -9.96 -3.83 -0.10
CA GLY A 546 -10.71 -2.59 -0.30
C GLY A 546 -9.81 -1.36 -0.37
N ILE A 547 -8.87 -1.23 0.57
CA ILE A 547 -7.97 -0.05 0.61
C ILE A 547 -6.89 -0.09 -0.49
N VAL A 548 -6.45 -1.27 -0.94
CA VAL A 548 -5.58 -1.36 -2.15
C VAL A 548 -6.34 -1.03 -3.43
N TYR A 549 -7.59 -1.47 -3.57
CA TYR A 549 -8.46 -1.10 -4.69
C TYR A 549 -8.63 0.43 -4.76
N GLY A 550 -8.97 1.08 -3.63
CA GLY A 550 -9.03 2.54 -3.52
C GLY A 550 -7.71 3.24 -3.85
N GLN A 551 -6.57 2.69 -3.42
CA GLN A 551 -5.26 3.25 -3.76
C GLN A 551 -4.94 3.15 -5.26
N THR A 552 -5.35 2.05 -5.91
CA THR A 552 -5.15 1.85 -7.36
C THR A 552 -5.94 2.89 -8.16
N ILE A 553 -7.20 3.15 -7.78
CA ILE A 553 -8.00 4.24 -8.36
C ILE A 553 -7.32 5.59 -8.13
N CYS A 554 -6.79 5.85 -6.94
CA CYS A 554 -6.08 7.09 -6.65
C CYS A 554 -4.87 7.32 -7.58
N TRP A 555 -4.08 6.28 -7.86
CA TRP A 555 -2.90 6.42 -8.74
C TRP A 555 -3.27 6.65 -10.22
N ILE A 556 -4.27 5.92 -10.73
CA ILE A 556 -4.77 6.09 -12.10
C ILE A 556 -5.43 7.46 -12.26
N GLY A 557 -6.30 7.82 -11.31
CA GLY A 557 -7.09 9.05 -11.38
C GLY A 557 -6.30 10.31 -11.07
N ALA A 558 -5.20 10.28 -10.32
CA ALA A 558 -4.42 11.48 -9.99
C ALA A 558 -3.88 12.25 -11.20
N PHE A 559 -3.64 11.58 -12.34
CA PHE A 559 -3.25 12.22 -13.59
C PHE A 559 -4.41 12.91 -14.33
N PHE A 560 -5.65 12.44 -14.16
CA PHE A 560 -6.85 13.05 -14.78
C PHE A 560 -7.61 13.98 -13.82
N SER A 561 -7.36 13.83 -12.52
CA SER A 561 -7.98 14.57 -11.44
C SER A 561 -6.96 14.90 -10.32
N PRO A 562 -6.27 16.06 -10.40
CA PRO A 562 -5.21 16.45 -9.48
C PRO A 562 -5.58 16.51 -7.99
N LEU A 563 -6.85 16.76 -7.65
CA LEU A 563 -7.32 16.76 -6.25
C LEU A 563 -7.76 15.37 -5.75
N LEU A 564 -7.82 14.33 -6.60
CA LEU A 564 -8.22 12.99 -6.17
C LEU A 564 -7.38 12.43 -5.00
N PRO A 565 -6.06 12.68 -4.88
CA PRO A 565 -5.27 12.28 -3.71
C PRO A 565 -5.69 12.97 -2.39
N ALA A 566 -6.21 14.19 -2.43
CA ALA A 566 -6.78 14.84 -1.24
C ALA A 566 -8.07 14.13 -0.81
N ILE A 567 -8.94 13.81 -1.76
CA ILE A 567 -10.19 13.05 -1.54
C ILE A 567 -9.87 11.65 -1.01
N ALA A 568 -8.87 10.96 -1.57
CA ALA A 568 -8.42 9.65 -1.11
C ALA A 568 -7.82 9.72 0.32
N THR A 569 -7.12 10.80 0.66
CA THR A 569 -6.64 11.06 2.03
C THR A 569 -7.79 11.20 3.02
N LEU A 570 -8.79 12.04 2.69
CA LEU A 570 -10.00 12.22 3.50
C LEU A 570 -10.79 10.91 3.65
N LYS A 571 -10.99 10.19 2.54
CA LYS A 571 -11.64 8.87 2.52
C LYS A 571 -10.95 7.88 3.45
N PHE A 572 -9.61 7.78 3.41
CA PHE A 572 -8.89 6.85 4.29
C PHE A 572 -8.88 7.29 5.76
N ILE A 573 -8.98 8.59 6.06
CA ILE A 573 -9.25 9.09 7.42
C ILE A 573 -10.64 8.66 7.89
N ILE A 574 -11.68 8.81 7.07
CA ILE A 574 -13.04 8.36 7.40
C ILE A 574 -13.07 6.83 7.61
N ILE A 575 -12.46 6.06 6.69
CA ILE A 575 -12.39 4.60 6.79
C ILE A 575 -11.63 4.15 8.05
N PHE A 576 -10.60 4.88 8.49
CA PHE A 576 -9.88 4.58 9.74
C PHE A 576 -10.86 4.58 10.92
N TYR A 577 -11.57 5.67 11.13
CA TYR A 577 -12.51 5.81 12.26
C TYR A 577 -13.71 4.87 12.12
N VAL A 578 -14.27 4.71 10.92
CA VAL A 578 -15.40 3.79 10.67
C VAL A 578 -15.02 2.34 10.97
N LYS A 579 -13.82 1.90 10.57
CA LYS A 579 -13.35 0.53 10.83
C LYS A 579 -12.87 0.33 12.25
N GLU A 580 -12.33 1.35 12.91
CA GLU A 580 -12.06 1.33 14.35
C GLU A 580 -13.36 1.17 15.17
N MET A 581 -14.38 1.98 14.86
CA MET A 581 -15.69 1.88 15.50
C MET A 581 -16.36 0.53 15.23
N SER A 582 -16.33 0.05 13.99
CA SER A 582 -16.84 -1.29 13.65
C SER A 582 -16.09 -2.41 14.40
N LEU A 583 -14.77 -2.30 14.59
CA LEU A 583 -14.00 -3.27 15.36
C LEU A 583 -14.33 -3.23 16.86
N LEU A 584 -14.42 -2.03 17.45
CA LEU A 584 -14.66 -1.84 18.89
C LEU A 584 -16.10 -2.20 19.30
N TYR A 585 -17.08 -1.87 18.45
CA TYR A 585 -18.49 -1.97 18.79
C TYR A 585 -19.25 -3.06 18.04
N THR A 586 -18.80 -3.54 16.88
CA THR A 586 -19.60 -4.43 16.02
C THR A 586 -19.00 -5.84 15.85
N CYS A 587 -17.69 -5.94 15.65
CA CYS A 587 -17.02 -7.21 15.33
C CYS A 587 -16.73 -8.10 16.56
N ARG A 588 -16.74 -9.42 16.36
CA ARG A 588 -16.14 -10.38 17.30
C ARG A 588 -14.65 -10.58 16.95
N PRO A 589 -13.73 -10.69 17.94
CA PRO A 589 -12.35 -11.09 17.68
C PRO A 589 -12.31 -12.49 17.05
N SER A 590 -11.56 -12.64 15.95
CA SER A 590 -11.48 -13.92 15.23
C SER A 590 -10.70 -14.96 16.06
N PRO A 591 -11.18 -16.22 16.15
CA PRO A 591 -10.49 -17.25 16.92
C PRO A 591 -9.18 -17.69 16.25
N ARG A 592 -9.04 -17.47 14.94
CA ARG A 592 -7.85 -17.80 14.14
C ARG A 592 -6.89 -16.60 14.12
N GLN A 593 -5.85 -16.65 14.95
CA GLN A 593 -4.82 -15.59 15.03
C GLN A 593 -3.99 -15.53 13.73
N PHE A 594 -4.19 -14.51 12.91
CA PHE A 594 -3.42 -14.31 11.68
C PHE A 594 -2.00 -13.79 12.01
N ARG A 595 -0.97 -14.50 11.53
CA ARG A 595 0.43 -14.26 11.93
C ARG A 595 1.01 -13.00 11.28
N ALA A 596 0.97 -11.88 12.02
CA ALA A 596 1.27 -10.52 11.56
C ALA A 596 2.57 -10.31 10.74
N SER A 597 3.61 -11.13 10.94
CA SER A 597 4.86 -11.01 10.19
C SER A 597 4.72 -11.35 8.70
N ASN A 598 3.85 -12.29 8.34
CA ASN A 598 3.62 -12.66 6.94
C ASN A 598 2.63 -11.68 6.28
N SER A 599 1.71 -11.13 7.08
CA SER A 599 0.66 -10.22 6.66
C SER A 599 1.22 -8.92 6.08
N ASN A 600 2.16 -8.26 6.77
CA ASN A 600 2.71 -6.97 6.33
C ASN A 600 3.45 -7.04 4.99
N PHE A 601 4.26 -8.08 4.77
CA PHE A 601 4.91 -8.30 3.47
C PHE A 601 3.87 -8.56 2.36
N PHE A 602 2.88 -9.41 2.64
CA PHE A 602 1.81 -9.73 1.69
C PHE A 602 0.98 -8.50 1.30
N PHE A 603 0.61 -7.63 2.24
CA PHE A 603 -0.14 -6.40 1.94
C PHE A 603 0.66 -5.44 1.03
N LEU A 604 1.97 -5.32 1.26
CA LEU A 604 2.85 -4.50 0.42
C LEU A 604 3.09 -5.11 -0.97
N LEU A 605 3.12 -6.44 -1.08
CA LEU A 605 3.19 -7.14 -2.37
C LEU A 605 1.92 -6.92 -3.20
N VAL A 606 0.74 -7.05 -2.59
CA VAL A 606 -0.55 -6.78 -3.26
C VAL A 606 -0.67 -5.31 -3.68
N LEU A 607 -0.19 -4.39 -2.83
CA LEU A 607 -0.12 -2.97 -3.14
C LEU A 607 0.82 -2.67 -4.33
N LEU A 608 1.96 -3.36 -4.41
CA LEU A 608 2.91 -3.24 -5.52
C LEU A 608 2.30 -3.71 -6.85
N ILE A 609 1.52 -4.80 -6.84
CA ILE A 609 0.76 -5.25 -8.02
C ILE A 609 -0.24 -4.17 -8.47
N GLY A 610 -0.97 -3.56 -7.53
CA GLY A 610 -1.86 -2.43 -7.81
C GLY A 610 -1.13 -1.25 -8.45
N LEU A 611 0.08 -0.92 -7.99
CA LEU A 611 0.90 0.15 -8.57
C LEU A 611 1.33 -0.18 -10.00
N CYS A 612 1.82 -1.40 -10.25
CA CYS A 612 2.19 -1.83 -11.60
C CYS A 612 1.01 -1.74 -12.59
N LEU A 613 -0.20 -2.09 -12.16
CA LEU A 613 -1.41 -1.96 -12.98
C LEU A 613 -1.82 -0.51 -13.19
N ALA A 614 -1.63 0.37 -12.20
CA ALA A 614 -1.90 1.80 -12.35
C ALA A 614 -0.93 2.50 -13.32
N VAL A 615 0.32 2.03 -13.42
CA VAL A 615 1.32 2.56 -14.35
C VAL A 615 0.96 2.27 -15.81
N ILE A 616 0.34 1.13 -16.15
CA ILE A 616 0.03 0.73 -17.54
C ILE A 616 -0.82 1.75 -18.31
N PRO A 617 -2.02 2.17 -17.84
CA PRO A 617 -2.82 3.14 -18.59
C PRO A 617 -2.13 4.52 -18.64
N LEU A 618 -1.41 4.90 -17.59
CA LEU A 618 -0.67 6.17 -17.56
C LEU A 618 0.49 6.19 -18.56
N THR A 619 1.26 5.11 -18.69
CA THR A 619 2.33 5.03 -19.69
C THR A 619 1.79 4.99 -21.11
N ILE A 620 0.63 4.36 -21.36
CA ILE A 620 -0.06 4.43 -22.66
C ILE A 620 -0.50 5.86 -22.98
N SER A 621 -1.12 6.56 -22.03
CA SER A 621 -1.53 7.97 -22.19
C SER A 621 -0.32 8.88 -22.45
N MET A 622 0.74 8.78 -21.64
CA MET A 622 1.97 9.55 -21.82
C MET A 622 2.69 9.21 -23.14
N ALA A 623 2.73 7.94 -23.54
CA ALA A 623 3.34 7.53 -24.81
C ALA A 623 2.60 8.11 -26.02
N ARG A 624 1.26 8.18 -25.98
CA ARG A 624 0.47 8.89 -27.01
C ARG A 624 0.83 10.37 -27.05
N LEU A 625 0.88 11.07 -25.92
CA LEU A 625 1.26 12.48 -25.85
C LEU A 625 2.68 12.74 -26.41
N VAL A 626 3.65 11.92 -26.02
CA VAL A 626 5.03 12.00 -26.53
C VAL A 626 5.10 11.71 -28.03
N MET A 627 4.34 10.73 -28.54
CA MET A 627 4.25 10.44 -29.97
C MET A 627 3.65 11.63 -30.75
N PHE A 628 2.55 12.23 -30.26
CA PHE A 628 1.98 13.44 -30.87
C PHE A 628 2.95 14.61 -30.87
N TYR A 629 3.70 14.83 -29.78
CA TYR A 629 4.75 15.84 -29.71
C TYR A 629 5.84 15.61 -30.77
N PHE A 630 6.34 14.38 -30.93
CA PHE A 630 7.32 14.07 -31.97
C PHE A 630 6.77 14.25 -33.40
N ILE A 631 5.50 13.89 -33.65
CA ILE A 631 4.85 14.11 -34.95
C ILE A 631 4.71 15.62 -35.23
N ALA A 632 4.28 16.41 -34.25
CA ALA A 632 4.17 17.86 -34.36
C ALA A 632 5.54 18.53 -34.60
N LEU A 633 6.57 18.11 -33.87
CA LEU A 633 7.95 18.58 -34.02
C LEU A 633 8.52 18.25 -35.41
N ALA A 634 8.28 17.02 -35.91
CA ALA A 634 8.67 16.63 -37.26
C ALA A 634 7.91 17.45 -38.33
N GLY A 635 6.62 17.73 -38.12
CA GLY A 635 5.82 18.62 -38.96
C GLY A 635 6.34 20.06 -38.98
N ALA A 636 6.73 20.61 -37.81
CA ALA A 636 7.33 21.93 -37.69
C ALA A 636 8.68 22.01 -38.45
N HIS A 637 9.58 21.06 -38.22
CA HIS A 637 10.85 20.98 -38.96
C HIS A 637 10.62 20.85 -40.47
N LYS A 638 9.65 20.02 -40.91
CA LYS A 638 9.29 19.91 -42.33
C LYS A 638 8.85 21.25 -42.91
N ARG A 639 8.04 22.03 -42.20
CA ARG A 639 7.61 23.38 -42.63
C ARG A 639 8.78 24.36 -42.73
N VAL A 640 9.67 24.39 -41.74
CA VAL A 640 10.89 25.22 -41.76
C VAL A 640 11.79 24.85 -42.95
N VAL A 641 11.98 23.54 -43.22
CA VAL A 641 12.76 23.07 -44.38
C VAL A 641 12.13 23.46 -45.71
N VAL A 642 10.80 23.44 -45.83
CA VAL A 642 10.08 23.89 -47.04
C VAL A 642 10.27 25.40 -47.24
N GLN A 643 10.06 26.21 -46.20
CA GLN A 643 10.25 27.68 -46.27
C GLN A 643 11.69 28.06 -46.65
N LEU A 644 12.70 27.39 -46.05
CA LEU A 644 14.10 27.59 -46.42
C LEU A 644 14.40 27.21 -47.88
N ARG A 645 13.79 26.12 -48.40
CA ARG A 645 13.89 25.74 -49.82
C ARG A 645 13.25 26.78 -50.73
N GLU A 646 12.11 27.34 -50.35
CA GLU A 646 11.44 28.40 -51.13
C GLU A 646 12.28 29.68 -51.16
N GLN A 647 12.83 30.12 -50.03
CA GLN A 647 13.74 31.27 -49.99
C GLN A 647 14.99 31.05 -50.84
N LEU A 648 15.65 29.89 -50.75
CA LEU A 648 16.79 29.54 -51.61
C LEU A 648 16.41 29.49 -53.11
N SER A 649 15.18 29.06 -53.44
CA SER A 649 14.65 29.06 -54.81
C SER A 649 14.43 30.47 -55.36
N LEU A 650 13.95 31.39 -54.52
CA LEU A 650 13.75 32.80 -54.85
C LEU A 650 15.08 33.52 -55.00
N GLU A 651 15.99 33.40 -54.02
CA GLU A 651 17.33 34.02 -54.08
C GLU A 651 18.13 33.53 -55.30
N SER A 652 18.00 32.24 -55.66
CA SER A 652 18.60 31.69 -56.89
C SER A 652 17.95 32.21 -58.17
N ARG A 653 16.66 32.59 -58.16
CA ARG A 653 16.00 33.25 -59.30
C ARG A 653 16.48 34.70 -59.43
N ASP A 654 16.52 35.46 -58.34
CA ASP A 654 16.98 36.85 -58.33
C ASP A 654 18.45 36.97 -58.77
N LYS A 655 19.34 36.09 -58.28
CA LYS A 655 20.74 36.04 -58.73
C LYS A 655 20.86 35.75 -60.24
N ARG A 656 20.07 34.83 -60.79
CA ARG A 656 20.05 34.56 -62.24
C ARG A 656 19.52 35.76 -63.03
N TYR A 657 18.47 36.42 -62.55
CA TYR A 657 17.91 37.62 -63.17
C TYR A 657 18.93 38.78 -63.18
N LEU A 658 19.64 39.01 -62.07
CA LEU A 658 20.72 40.00 -61.98
C LEU A 658 21.89 39.70 -62.93
N ILE A 659 22.34 38.44 -63.00
CA ILE A 659 23.38 38.01 -63.94
C ILE A 659 22.93 38.24 -65.39
N GLN A 660 21.69 37.89 -65.72
CA GLN A 660 21.16 38.12 -67.06
C GLN A 660 21.13 39.62 -67.40
N LYS A 661 20.67 40.49 -66.49
CA LYS A 661 20.67 41.95 -66.69
C LYS A 661 22.07 42.55 -66.82
N LEU A 662 23.04 42.06 -66.04
CA LEU A 662 24.45 42.46 -66.19
C LEU A 662 25.03 42.02 -67.55
N THR A 663 24.68 40.82 -68.02
CA THR A 663 25.15 40.30 -69.33
C THR A 663 24.52 41.06 -70.49
N GLU A 664 23.24 41.44 -70.39
CA GLU A 664 22.57 42.34 -71.33
C GLU A 664 23.27 43.71 -71.36
N ALA A 665 23.48 44.35 -70.20
CA ALA A 665 24.16 45.64 -70.11
C ALA A 665 25.60 45.62 -70.64
N GLN A 666 26.38 44.55 -70.40
CA GLN A 666 27.71 44.38 -70.98
C GLN A 666 27.67 44.23 -72.51
N ARG A 667 26.66 43.55 -73.05
CA ARG A 667 26.47 43.39 -74.50
C ARG A 667 26.09 44.73 -75.15
N ASP A 668 25.22 45.50 -74.50
CA ASP A 668 24.83 46.84 -74.95
C ASP A 668 26.01 47.82 -74.89
N MET A 669 26.83 47.78 -73.85
CA MET A 669 28.08 48.56 -73.80
C MET A 669 29.06 48.18 -74.91
N LYS A 670 29.22 46.87 -75.21
CA LYS A 670 30.10 46.39 -76.29
C LYS A 670 29.58 46.75 -77.69
N ASN A 671 28.28 46.99 -77.83
CA ASN A 671 27.63 47.39 -79.07
C ASN A 671 27.50 48.92 -79.25
N ARG A 672 28.00 49.75 -78.31
CA ARG A 672 28.07 51.20 -78.52
C ARG A 672 29.27 51.55 -79.40
N PRO A 673 29.08 52.20 -80.56
CA PRO A 673 30.17 52.65 -81.41
C PRO A 673 30.66 54.02 -80.94
N ASP A 674 31.51 54.05 -79.91
CA ASP A 674 32.31 55.24 -79.52
C ASP A 674 33.41 54.81 -78.54
N TRP A 675 34.55 54.34 -79.08
CA TRP A 675 35.91 54.39 -78.51
C TRP A 675 36.88 53.94 -79.62
N GLN A 676 37.13 54.85 -80.58
CA GLN A 676 38.38 54.90 -81.36
C GLN A 676 39.38 55.79 -80.62
#